data_AF-A0A1G4K446-F1
#
_entry.id   AF-A0A1G4K446-F1
#
_cell.length_a   1.000
_cell.length_b   1.000
_cell.length_c   1.000
_cell.angle_alpha   90.00
_cell.angle_beta   90.00
_cell.angle_gamma   90.00
#
_symmetry.space_group_name_H-M   'P 1'
#
loop_
_entity.id
_entity.type
_entity.pdbx_description
1 polymer ?
#
loop_
_entity_poly.entity_id
_entity_poly.type
_entity_poly.pdbx_seq_one_letter_code
_entity_poly.pdbx_strand_id
1 'polypeptide(L)'
;MSSSQNRAGLMSQTVNTRKFVRIVRDELVKKLNVISNGENPQILVLQAHLVPYVSNLCTFSQLTDSTAVAKIVVHDSSCRANLEELIAETKYQLVFAVDVRSDLQLPSEFCETIQSLDAQAPHLLYVTWETEPSNTPSKLPHFLSLQLKGAATVLPWFVVPTCMIDDNLLMAGVLYNSDGENLYMPRLKSMQKATRGILMQNLSNALQSLLEKTGLTITHACSFGKDSHLLVDHLKRDVDSRKTETDVFLDQAMYGARHSGLQCDLVVIEREMDLVTPLLSQLTYGGILDDLYEINDRALINAPDLADVEVISLNYTKDEVWDELKFKNFGALGPRLNEMARGLQAEYDARHQAESVGEIKQFVENLSSLQERQKFLKLHTALSSKVVSEVTEKDAGEDESMFNRILELEQDMIAGNLSQRSTCEKILELLHEGQVSYRTIVKLCCIFSLTRNGIRDREYGLLRTEIVDAWGAESMFDLQRLARAGMLLNKQLFAEYSPWRDFDSFAKYLDLIPQVEEETDPGNPSESSFAYCGTVPILTRAIQLLFDRSVVTKTFSSQQPFIISRSPSWRGLEEIFSQHYGPGILRNQVWDGSTSPRTKIIGKPAKGAVDPVLVAVLGGVTVGEMATLQFLADQLRQKGIYKRFIVVADGIAGGPRFLGNAVAAPTSS
;
A
#
# COMPACT_ATOMS: atom_id res chain seq x y z
N MET A 1 -23.98 16.65 -6.73
CA MET A 1 -24.74 15.76 -5.82
C MET A 1 -25.24 14.45 -6.46
N SER A 2 -25.08 14.19 -7.77
CA SER A 2 -25.54 12.95 -8.42
C SER A 2 -24.45 11.87 -8.66
N SER A 3 -23.21 12.11 -8.25
CA SER A 3 -22.07 11.18 -8.49
C SER A 3 -21.82 10.18 -7.36
N SER A 4 -22.11 10.52 -6.11
CA SER A 4 -21.88 9.64 -4.94
C SER A 4 -22.94 8.55 -4.81
N GLN A 5 -24.21 8.85 -5.06
CA GLN A 5 -25.31 7.87 -4.98
C GLN A 5 -25.26 6.81 -6.10
N ASN A 6 -24.68 7.13 -7.27
CA ASN A 6 -24.53 6.17 -8.36
C ASN A 6 -23.41 5.15 -8.15
N ARG A 7 -22.44 5.41 -7.25
CA ARG A 7 -21.41 4.41 -6.90
C ARG A 7 -21.95 3.30 -5.99
N ALA A 8 -22.92 3.61 -5.11
CA ALA A 8 -23.48 2.63 -4.17
C ALA A 8 -24.42 1.61 -4.84
N GLY A 9 -25.17 2.02 -5.88
CA GLY A 9 -26.17 1.16 -6.55
C GLY A 9 -25.61 0.04 -7.44
N LEU A 10 -24.36 0.17 -7.90
CA LEU A 10 -23.67 -0.83 -8.74
C LEU A 10 -22.89 -1.88 -7.94
N MET A 11 -22.80 -1.75 -6.61
CA MET A 11 -21.96 -2.61 -5.77
C MET A 11 -22.51 -4.03 -5.52
N SER A 12 -23.78 -4.32 -5.84
CA SER A 12 -24.43 -5.59 -5.44
C SER A 12 -23.95 -6.85 -6.17
N GLN A 13 -23.09 -6.72 -7.19
CA GLN A 13 -22.37 -7.85 -7.84
C GLN A 13 -20.84 -7.79 -7.67
N THR A 14 -20.33 -6.87 -6.85
CA THR A 14 -18.88 -6.59 -6.75
C THR A 14 -18.28 -7.12 -5.44
N VAL A 15 -16.98 -7.41 -5.44
CA VAL A 15 -16.24 -7.87 -4.26
C VAL A 15 -16.30 -6.83 -3.14
N ASN A 16 -17.01 -7.13 -2.04
CA ASN A 16 -17.05 -6.28 -0.86
C ASN A 16 -15.84 -6.59 0.03
N THR A 17 -14.78 -5.79 -0.10
CA THR A 17 -13.54 -5.89 0.65
C THR A 17 -13.67 -5.38 2.10
N ARG A 18 -14.59 -4.44 2.39
CA ARG A 18 -14.84 -3.93 3.76
C ARG A 18 -15.20 -5.02 4.76
N LYS A 19 -15.79 -6.12 4.30
CA LYS A 19 -16.15 -7.26 5.17
C LYS A 19 -14.92 -7.93 5.79
N PHE A 20 -13.73 -7.79 5.20
CA PHE A 20 -12.51 -8.46 5.65
C PHE A 20 -12.08 -8.00 7.05
N VAL A 21 -12.21 -6.70 7.37
CA VAL A 21 -11.99 -6.19 8.73
C VAL A 21 -12.87 -6.91 9.76
N ARG A 22 -14.14 -7.15 9.41
CA ARG A 22 -15.08 -7.89 10.27
C ARG A 22 -14.68 -9.36 10.42
N ILE A 23 -14.26 -10.01 9.32
CA ILE A 23 -13.80 -11.40 9.36
C ILE A 23 -12.62 -11.56 10.33
N VAL A 24 -11.61 -10.68 10.24
CA VAL A 24 -10.44 -10.71 11.13
C VAL A 24 -10.83 -10.48 12.60
N ARG A 25 -11.69 -9.50 12.85
CA ARG A 25 -12.24 -9.21 14.19
C ARG A 25 -13.01 -10.40 14.77
N ASP A 26 -13.90 -10.98 13.98
CA ASP A 26 -14.77 -12.07 14.44
C ASP A 26 -13.95 -13.33 14.74
N GLU A 27 -12.87 -13.58 13.98
CA GLU A 27 -11.92 -14.65 14.30
C GLU A 27 -11.14 -14.38 15.59
N LEU A 28 -10.73 -13.13 15.86
CA LEU A 28 -10.11 -12.76 17.15
C LEU A 28 -11.05 -13.05 18.33
N VAL A 29 -12.29 -12.54 18.24
CA VAL A 29 -13.33 -12.73 19.26
C VAL A 29 -13.58 -14.21 19.51
N LYS A 30 -13.71 -15.00 18.44
CA LYS A 30 -13.87 -16.45 18.52
C LYS A 30 -12.70 -17.12 19.25
N LYS A 31 -11.45 -16.76 18.95
CA LYS A 31 -10.27 -17.34 19.61
C LYS A 31 -10.19 -16.99 21.08
N LEU A 32 -10.47 -15.74 21.44
CA LEU A 32 -10.51 -15.30 22.83
C LEU A 32 -11.59 -16.04 23.63
N ASN A 33 -12.77 -16.25 23.04
CA ASN A 33 -13.87 -17.00 23.66
C ASN A 33 -13.58 -18.50 23.80
N VAL A 34 -12.86 -19.10 22.84
CA VAL A 34 -12.36 -20.48 22.98
C VAL A 34 -11.36 -20.59 24.15
N ILE A 35 -10.50 -19.59 24.33
CA ILE A 35 -9.52 -19.59 25.43
C ILE A 35 -10.19 -19.41 26.79
N SER A 36 -11.16 -18.50 26.92
CA SER A 36 -11.83 -18.20 28.19
C SER A 36 -12.78 -19.29 28.67
N ASN A 37 -13.19 -20.18 27.76
CA ASN A 37 -14.37 -21.05 27.92
C ASN A 37 -15.64 -20.26 28.29
N GLY A 38 -15.71 -18.97 27.95
CA GLY A 38 -16.84 -18.08 28.23
C GLY A 38 -16.97 -17.56 29.68
N GLU A 39 -16.06 -17.94 30.58
CA GLU A 39 -16.24 -17.67 32.03
C GLU A 39 -15.03 -17.01 32.70
N ASN A 40 -13.80 -17.28 32.26
CA ASN A 40 -12.60 -16.79 32.94
C ASN A 40 -12.20 -15.39 32.45
N PRO A 41 -12.02 -14.40 33.34
CA PRO A 41 -11.58 -13.07 32.93
C PRO A 41 -10.15 -13.12 32.39
N GLN A 42 -9.90 -12.39 31.31
CA GLN A 42 -8.63 -12.42 30.57
C GLN A 42 -7.88 -11.09 30.63
N ILE A 43 -6.54 -11.17 30.67
CA ILE A 43 -5.65 -10.06 30.31
C ILE A 43 -5.10 -10.36 28.92
N LEU A 44 -5.37 -9.45 27.98
CA LEU A 44 -4.82 -9.51 26.63
C LEU A 44 -3.53 -8.67 26.56
N VAL A 45 -2.40 -9.33 26.40
CA VAL A 45 -1.08 -8.68 26.27
C VAL A 45 -0.73 -8.56 24.79
N LEU A 46 -0.63 -7.34 24.27
CA LEU A 46 -0.36 -7.07 22.86
C LEU A 46 1.10 -6.69 22.64
N GLN A 47 1.75 -7.26 21.63
CA GLN A 47 2.97 -6.69 21.07
C GLN A 47 2.72 -5.24 20.60
N ALA A 48 3.66 -4.32 20.85
CA ALA A 48 3.45 -2.88 20.63
C ALA A 48 2.95 -2.52 19.22
N HIS A 49 3.54 -3.09 18.17
CA HIS A 49 3.13 -2.83 16.78
C HIS A 49 1.72 -3.34 16.44
N LEU A 50 1.14 -4.23 17.25
CA LEU A 50 -0.15 -4.87 17.01
C LEU A 50 -1.30 -4.01 17.57
N VAL A 51 -0.99 -3.05 18.43
CA VAL A 51 -1.98 -2.14 19.05
C VAL A 51 -2.75 -1.33 18.00
N PRO A 52 -2.13 -0.68 17.01
CA PRO A 52 -2.87 0.04 15.97
C PRO A 52 -3.74 -0.91 15.13
N TYR A 53 -3.20 -2.09 14.79
CA TYR A 53 -3.91 -3.10 14.00
C TYR A 53 -5.18 -3.57 14.72
N VAL A 54 -5.10 -3.94 16.01
CA VAL A 54 -6.26 -4.36 16.81
C VAL A 54 -7.27 -3.21 16.99
N SER A 55 -6.78 -1.99 17.23
CA SER A 55 -7.63 -0.79 17.39
C SER A 55 -8.45 -0.49 16.12
N ASN A 56 -7.94 -0.87 14.95
CA ASN A 56 -8.64 -0.72 13.68
C ASN A 56 -9.72 -1.78 13.43
N LEU A 57 -9.63 -2.94 14.10
CA LEU A 57 -10.60 -4.03 14.02
C LEU A 57 -11.82 -3.80 14.92
N CYS A 58 -11.60 -3.35 16.16
CA CYS A 58 -12.65 -3.10 17.14
C CYS A 58 -12.21 -2.13 18.24
N THR A 59 -13.17 -1.44 18.84
CA THR A 59 -12.92 -0.64 20.05
C THR A 59 -12.75 -1.54 21.28
N PHE A 60 -12.14 -1.01 22.33
CA PHE A 60 -12.02 -1.74 23.61
C PHE A 60 -13.39 -2.18 24.14
N SER A 61 -14.40 -1.30 24.12
CA SER A 61 -15.78 -1.65 24.51
C SER A 61 -16.32 -2.82 23.70
N GLN A 62 -16.16 -2.80 22.37
CA GLN A 62 -16.65 -3.90 21.53
C GLN A 62 -15.96 -5.22 21.86
N LEU A 63 -14.68 -5.18 22.21
CA LEU A 63 -13.93 -6.37 22.62
C LEU A 63 -14.41 -6.89 23.98
N THR A 64 -14.57 -6.01 24.98
CA THR A 64 -15.05 -6.38 26.33
C THR A 64 -16.51 -6.85 26.32
N ASP A 65 -17.33 -6.32 25.42
CA ASP A 65 -18.75 -6.71 25.29
C ASP A 65 -18.90 -8.09 24.63
N SER A 66 -17.91 -8.51 23.83
CA SER A 66 -17.97 -9.74 23.01
C SER A 66 -17.08 -10.87 23.54
N THR A 67 -16.23 -10.59 24.54
CA THR A 67 -15.22 -11.52 25.08
C THR A 67 -15.06 -11.38 26.58
N ALA A 68 -14.32 -12.30 27.21
CA ALA A 68 -13.97 -12.20 28.63
C ALA A 68 -12.74 -11.32 28.91
N VAL A 69 -12.24 -10.57 27.91
CA VAL A 69 -11.12 -9.64 28.08
C VAL A 69 -11.55 -8.52 29.03
N ALA A 70 -10.85 -8.39 30.15
CA ALA A 70 -11.10 -7.35 31.15
C ALA A 70 -10.06 -6.22 31.08
N LYS A 71 -8.83 -6.53 30.66
CA LYS A 71 -7.71 -5.60 30.56
C LYS A 71 -6.91 -5.86 29.30
N ILE A 72 -6.37 -4.80 28.71
CA ILE A 72 -5.35 -4.86 27.67
C ILE A 72 -4.07 -4.26 28.24
N VAL A 73 -2.95 -4.95 28.04
CA VAL A 73 -1.60 -4.50 28.41
C VAL A 73 -0.74 -4.51 27.16
N VAL A 74 0.08 -3.47 26.96
CA VAL A 74 1.08 -3.45 25.88
C VAL A 74 2.35 -4.10 26.41
N HIS A 75 2.99 -4.94 25.59
CA HIS A 75 4.30 -5.52 25.90
C HIS A 75 5.38 -4.45 25.70
N ASP A 76 5.61 -3.67 26.75
CA ASP A 76 6.70 -2.70 26.90
C ASP A 76 7.61 -3.09 28.08
N SER A 77 8.57 -2.23 28.41
CA SER A 77 9.51 -2.45 29.53
C SER A 77 8.85 -2.54 30.91
N SER A 78 7.62 -2.03 31.05
CA SER A 78 6.85 -2.04 32.31
C SER A 78 5.83 -3.18 32.37
N CYS A 79 5.63 -3.91 31.26
CA CYS A 79 4.63 -4.95 31.11
C CYS A 79 4.67 -5.98 32.25
N ARG A 80 5.86 -6.45 32.61
CA ARG A 80 6.01 -7.46 33.66
C ARG A 80 5.50 -6.98 35.02
N ALA A 81 5.90 -5.79 35.46
CA ALA A 81 5.48 -5.24 36.74
C ALA A 81 3.95 -5.05 36.78
N ASN A 82 3.38 -4.52 35.68
CA ASN A 82 1.93 -4.34 35.54
C ASN A 82 1.17 -5.68 35.61
N LEU A 83 1.72 -6.75 35.00
CA LEU A 83 1.12 -8.08 35.06
C LEU A 83 1.18 -8.68 36.47
N GLU A 84 2.31 -8.57 37.15
CA GLU A 84 2.46 -9.07 38.53
C GLU A 84 1.47 -8.40 39.50
N GLU A 85 1.24 -7.09 39.35
CA GLU A 85 0.23 -6.35 40.12
C GLU A 85 -1.20 -6.83 39.81
N LEU A 86 -1.58 -6.90 38.53
CA LEU A 86 -2.93 -7.30 38.12
C LEU A 86 -3.28 -8.74 38.53
N ILE A 87 -2.32 -9.66 38.44
CA ILE A 87 -2.52 -11.09 38.78
C ILE A 87 -2.60 -11.27 40.31
N ALA A 88 -1.96 -10.41 41.10
CA ALA A 88 -2.05 -10.45 42.56
C ALA A 88 -3.46 -10.09 43.06
N GLU A 89 -4.16 -9.20 42.36
CA GLU A 89 -5.51 -8.75 42.73
C GLU A 89 -6.60 -9.74 42.34
N THR A 90 -6.50 -10.38 41.17
CA THR A 90 -7.54 -11.24 40.61
C THR A 90 -6.93 -12.31 39.73
N LYS A 91 -7.52 -13.52 39.76
CA LYS A 91 -7.08 -14.61 38.90
C LYS A 91 -7.53 -14.35 37.47
N TYR A 92 -6.60 -13.88 36.64
CA TYR A 92 -6.80 -13.71 35.20
C TYR A 92 -6.15 -14.83 34.40
N GLN A 93 -6.74 -15.16 33.26
CA GLN A 93 -6.07 -15.95 32.23
C GLN A 93 -5.24 -15.02 31.33
N LEU A 94 -3.98 -15.37 31.13
CA LEU A 94 -3.06 -14.57 30.32
C LEU A 94 -3.10 -14.99 28.86
N VAL A 95 -3.35 -14.03 27.98
CA VAL A 95 -3.35 -14.23 26.53
C VAL A 95 -2.38 -13.23 25.90
N PHE A 96 -1.27 -13.73 25.37
CA PHE A 96 -0.29 -12.94 24.63
C PHE A 96 -0.63 -12.96 23.15
N ALA A 97 -0.59 -11.80 22.49
CA ALA A 97 -0.82 -11.67 21.06
C ALA A 97 0.42 -11.11 20.35
N VAL A 98 0.86 -11.79 19.30
CA VAL A 98 2.08 -11.47 18.55
C VAL A 98 1.84 -11.58 17.04
N ASP A 99 2.47 -10.74 16.23
CA ASP A 99 2.51 -10.94 14.78
C ASP A 99 3.80 -11.64 14.38
N VAL A 100 3.68 -12.73 13.62
CA VAL A 100 4.82 -13.56 13.19
C VAL A 100 4.91 -13.68 11.67
N ARG A 101 4.11 -12.88 10.94
CA ARG A 101 4.05 -12.93 9.47
C ARG A 101 5.31 -12.35 8.83
N SER A 102 5.88 -11.30 9.42
CA SER A 102 7.18 -10.72 9.05
C SER A 102 8.34 -11.33 9.84
N ASP A 103 8.12 -11.59 11.14
CA ASP A 103 9.15 -11.97 12.09
C ASP A 103 8.94 -13.41 12.59
N LEU A 104 9.74 -14.34 12.07
CA LEU A 104 9.69 -15.74 12.52
C LEU A 104 10.30 -15.95 13.92
N GLN A 105 11.02 -14.95 14.44
CA GLN A 105 11.62 -14.99 15.77
C GLN A 105 10.86 -14.06 16.72
N LEU A 106 10.43 -14.61 17.86
CA LEU A 106 9.85 -13.83 18.94
C LEU A 106 10.93 -12.97 19.61
N PRO A 107 10.62 -11.72 20.01
CA PRO A 107 11.52 -10.91 20.82
C PRO A 107 11.93 -11.64 22.10
N SER A 108 13.19 -11.52 22.51
CA SER A 108 13.73 -12.23 23.69
C SER A 108 12.99 -11.82 24.97
N GLU A 109 12.75 -10.53 25.17
CA GLU A 109 12.02 -10.00 26.33
C GLU A 109 10.57 -10.51 26.37
N PHE A 110 9.95 -10.70 25.21
CA PHE A 110 8.61 -11.28 25.07
C PHE A 110 8.61 -12.75 25.51
N CYS A 111 9.60 -13.53 25.08
CA CYS A 111 9.78 -14.91 25.50
C CYS A 111 10.04 -15.03 27.01
N GLU A 112 10.93 -14.18 27.56
CA GLU A 112 11.29 -14.18 28.98
C GLU A 112 10.08 -13.85 29.86
N THR A 113 9.27 -12.88 29.44
CA THR A 113 8.02 -12.52 30.14
C THR A 113 7.08 -13.72 30.23
N ILE A 114 6.82 -14.39 29.10
CA ILE A 114 5.94 -15.58 29.05
C ILE A 114 6.50 -16.72 29.91
N GLN A 115 7.80 -17.02 29.78
CA GLN A 115 8.45 -18.11 30.52
C GLN A 115 8.45 -17.86 32.03
N SER A 116 8.57 -16.60 32.47
CA SER A 116 8.48 -16.25 33.89
C SER A 116 7.08 -16.48 34.49
N LEU A 117 6.05 -16.52 33.64
CA LEU A 117 4.64 -16.66 34.00
C LEU A 117 4.07 -18.05 33.62
N ASP A 118 4.93 -19.04 33.33
CA ASP A 118 4.55 -20.41 32.94
C ASP A 118 3.58 -21.07 33.94
N ALA A 119 3.72 -20.77 35.24
CA ALA A 119 2.82 -21.26 36.28
C ALA A 119 1.34 -20.84 36.09
N GLN A 120 1.08 -19.79 35.31
CA GLN A 120 -0.26 -19.31 34.96
C GLN A 120 -0.83 -19.98 33.70
N ALA A 121 -0.10 -20.90 33.07
CA ALA A 121 -0.44 -21.55 31.81
C ALA A 121 -0.91 -20.55 30.72
N PRO A 122 -0.05 -19.59 30.34
CA PRO A 122 -0.41 -18.54 29.39
C PRO A 122 -0.74 -19.12 28.01
N HIS A 123 -1.52 -18.36 27.25
CA HIS A 123 -1.86 -18.67 25.86
C HIS A 123 -1.13 -17.68 24.95
N LEU A 124 -0.62 -18.16 23.81
CA LEU A 124 -0.05 -17.33 22.76
C LEU A 124 -0.95 -17.38 21.52
N LEU A 125 -1.65 -16.29 21.24
CA LEU A 125 -2.29 -16.00 19.97
C LEU A 125 -1.27 -15.41 19.00
N TYR A 126 -1.05 -16.05 17.85
CA TYR A 126 -0.16 -15.50 16.82
C TYR A 126 -0.92 -15.20 15.54
N VAL A 127 -0.70 -13.99 15.00
CA VAL A 127 -1.28 -13.56 13.73
C VAL A 127 -0.63 -14.36 12.61
N THR A 128 -1.45 -15.00 11.76
CA THR A 128 -0.96 -15.83 10.65
C THR A 128 -2.01 -15.95 9.56
N TRP A 129 -1.61 -16.40 8.37
CA TRP A 129 -2.55 -16.74 7.30
C TRP A 129 -3.08 -18.16 7.51
N GLU A 130 -4.36 -18.39 7.21
CA GLU A 130 -4.95 -19.73 7.24
C GLU A 130 -4.16 -20.74 6.39
N THR A 131 -3.57 -20.24 5.30
CA THR A 131 -2.83 -21.04 4.32
C THR A 131 -1.35 -21.25 4.65
N GLU A 132 -0.83 -20.65 5.72
CA GLU A 132 0.60 -20.72 6.06
C GLU A 132 1.02 -22.16 6.44
N PRO A 133 2.09 -22.71 5.82
CA PRO A 133 2.53 -24.09 6.06
C PRO A 133 2.79 -24.43 7.53
N SER A 134 3.27 -23.48 8.35
CA SER A 134 3.55 -23.71 9.78
C SER A 134 2.30 -24.10 10.58
N ASN A 135 1.11 -23.76 10.09
CA ASN A 135 -0.15 -24.03 10.77
C ASN A 135 -0.63 -25.48 10.57
N THR A 136 -0.04 -26.19 9.60
CA THR A 136 -0.40 -27.59 9.33
C THR A 136 0.28 -28.49 10.35
N PRO A 137 -0.46 -29.34 11.10
CA PRO A 137 0.13 -30.26 12.05
C PRO A 137 1.20 -31.14 11.39
N SER A 138 2.38 -31.18 11.99
CA SER A 138 3.51 -31.97 11.51
C SER A 138 4.11 -32.81 12.65
N LYS A 139 5.07 -33.69 12.32
CA LYS A 139 5.83 -34.44 13.33
C LYS A 139 6.73 -33.53 14.16
N LEU A 140 7.09 -32.35 13.64
CA LEU A 140 7.89 -31.36 14.35
C LEU A 140 6.96 -30.46 15.18
N PRO A 141 7.34 -30.10 16.41
CA PRO A 141 6.63 -29.09 17.19
C PRO A 141 6.59 -27.77 16.44
N HIS A 142 5.54 -26.98 16.70
CA HIS A 142 5.41 -25.64 16.15
C HIS A 142 6.61 -24.76 16.56
N PHE A 143 7.14 -23.95 15.65
CA PHE A 143 8.37 -23.18 15.88
C PHE A 143 8.26 -22.24 17.09
N LEU A 144 7.09 -21.64 17.31
CA LEU A 144 6.82 -20.81 18.49
C LEU A 144 6.84 -21.61 19.80
N SER A 145 6.32 -22.84 19.79
CA SER A 145 6.37 -23.72 20.97
C SER A 145 7.80 -24.08 21.33
N LEU A 146 8.69 -24.23 20.33
CA LEU A 146 10.12 -24.45 20.55
C LEU A 146 10.79 -23.21 21.16
N GLN A 147 10.52 -22.01 20.62
CA GLN A 147 11.08 -20.76 21.16
C GLN A 147 10.62 -20.50 22.61
N LEU A 148 9.36 -20.82 22.92
CA LEU A 148 8.79 -20.68 24.25
C LEU A 148 9.13 -21.84 25.20
N LYS A 149 9.80 -22.90 24.73
CA LYS A 149 10.10 -24.10 25.52
C LYS A 149 8.86 -24.75 26.16
N GLY A 150 7.71 -24.64 25.50
CA GLY A 150 6.44 -25.16 25.99
C GLY A 150 5.75 -24.31 27.06
N ALA A 151 6.25 -23.11 27.39
CA ALA A 151 5.70 -22.26 28.43
C ALA A 151 4.32 -21.65 28.12
N ALA A 152 3.80 -21.82 26.90
CA ALA A 152 2.47 -21.34 26.53
C ALA A 152 1.78 -22.26 25.51
N THR A 153 0.45 -22.26 25.55
CA THR A 153 -0.37 -22.92 24.53
C THR A 153 -0.48 -22.03 23.30
N VAL A 154 -0.04 -22.51 22.14
CA VAL A 154 0.07 -21.71 20.91
C VAL A 154 -1.15 -21.92 20.02
N LEU A 155 -1.81 -20.82 19.64
CA LEU A 155 -3.08 -20.82 18.91
C LEU A 155 -3.04 -19.81 17.75
N PRO A 156 -3.38 -20.21 16.51
CA PRO A 156 -3.38 -19.29 15.38
C PRO A 156 -4.59 -18.35 15.44
N TRP A 157 -4.33 -17.08 15.17
CA TRP A 157 -5.32 -16.07 14.81
C TRP A 157 -5.23 -15.81 13.31
N PHE A 158 -6.15 -16.42 12.55
CA PHE A 158 -6.15 -16.33 11.10
C PHE A 158 -6.63 -14.97 10.61
N VAL A 159 -5.88 -14.41 9.67
CA VAL A 159 -6.20 -13.11 9.07
C VAL A 159 -6.37 -13.21 7.56
N VAL A 160 -7.06 -12.19 7.03
CA VAL A 160 -7.18 -11.88 5.61
C VAL A 160 -6.62 -10.47 5.41
N PRO A 161 -6.15 -10.08 4.21
CA PRO A 161 -5.64 -8.73 4.01
C PRO A 161 -6.75 -7.70 4.25
N THR A 162 -6.45 -6.57 4.88
CA THR A 162 -7.47 -5.59 5.30
C THR A 162 -7.37 -4.29 4.51
N CYS A 163 -8.50 -3.59 4.38
CA CYS A 163 -8.52 -2.28 3.73
C CYS A 163 -7.91 -1.21 4.64
N MET A 164 -6.98 -0.45 4.08
CA MET A 164 -6.27 0.60 4.80
C MET A 164 -6.88 2.00 4.53
N ILE A 165 -6.52 2.59 3.40
CA ILE A 165 -6.92 3.95 2.96
C ILE A 165 -8.13 3.92 2.03
N ASP A 166 -8.37 2.78 1.36
CA ASP A 166 -9.42 2.63 0.35
C ASP A 166 -9.94 1.19 0.27
N ASP A 167 -11.17 1.02 -0.21
CA ASP A 167 -11.78 -0.29 -0.47
C ASP A 167 -10.98 -1.13 -1.47
N ASN A 168 -10.23 -0.48 -2.35
CA ASN A 168 -9.45 -1.12 -3.40
C ASN A 168 -7.98 -1.30 -3.02
N LEU A 169 -7.61 -1.02 -1.76
CA LEU A 169 -6.26 -1.19 -1.25
C LEU A 169 -6.25 -2.15 -0.07
N LEU A 170 -5.86 -3.39 -0.34
CA LEU A 170 -5.72 -4.46 0.64
C LEU A 170 -4.26 -4.62 1.03
N MET A 171 -3.98 -4.50 2.32
CA MET A 171 -2.62 -4.58 2.85
C MET A 171 -2.40 -5.93 3.53
N ALA A 172 -1.27 -6.56 3.21
CA ALA A 172 -0.78 -7.71 3.97
C ALA A 172 -0.14 -7.26 5.29
N GLY A 173 0.50 -6.08 5.30
CA GLY A 173 1.11 -5.48 6.50
C GLY A 173 2.42 -6.17 6.90
N VAL A 174 3.23 -6.56 5.91
CA VAL A 174 4.45 -7.37 6.11
C VAL A 174 5.67 -6.78 5.39
N LEU A 175 5.54 -5.61 4.74
CA LEU A 175 6.67 -4.97 4.06
C LEU A 175 7.81 -4.60 5.02
N TYR A 176 7.45 -4.31 6.27
CA TYR A 176 8.37 -3.96 7.35
C TYR A 176 8.27 -4.98 8.47
N ASN A 177 9.41 -5.32 9.06
CA ASN A 177 9.46 -6.18 10.24
C ASN A 177 9.27 -5.35 11.54
N SER A 178 9.32 -6.01 12.70
CA SER A 178 9.14 -5.34 14.00
C SER A 178 10.19 -4.27 14.31
N ASP A 179 11.38 -4.37 13.73
CA ASP A 179 12.46 -3.38 13.85
C ASP A 179 12.32 -2.23 12.82
N GLY A 180 11.23 -2.25 12.05
CA GLY A 180 10.97 -1.31 10.97
C GLY A 180 11.79 -1.57 9.71
N GLU A 181 12.58 -2.66 9.61
CA GLU A 181 13.39 -2.99 8.43
C GLU A 181 12.52 -3.38 7.23
N ASN A 182 12.82 -2.80 6.07
CA ASN A 182 12.14 -3.14 4.81
C ASN A 182 12.58 -4.53 4.31
N LEU A 183 11.66 -5.47 4.24
CA LEU A 183 11.96 -6.85 3.81
C LEU A 183 12.23 -6.98 2.31
N TYR A 184 11.78 -6.04 1.48
CA TYR A 184 12.05 -6.07 0.03
C TYR A 184 13.48 -5.60 -0.28
N MET A 185 13.95 -4.61 0.49
CA MET A 185 15.30 -4.05 0.40
C MET A 185 15.97 -4.07 1.79
N PRO A 186 16.35 -5.26 2.30
CA PRO A 186 16.96 -5.38 3.62
C PRO A 186 18.35 -4.76 3.65
N ARG A 187 18.83 -4.40 4.85
CA ARG A 187 20.16 -3.80 5.07
C ARG A 187 21.29 -4.69 4.58
N LEU A 188 21.11 -6.01 4.72
CA LEU A 188 22.09 -7.02 4.32
C LEU A 188 21.65 -7.70 3.03
N LYS A 189 22.46 -7.56 1.97
CA LYS A 189 22.21 -8.21 0.67
C LYS A 189 22.05 -9.73 0.76
N SER A 190 22.74 -10.38 1.70
CA SER A 190 22.61 -11.83 1.94
C SER A 190 21.20 -12.25 2.38
N MET A 191 20.44 -11.33 2.98
CA MET A 191 19.07 -11.58 3.45
C MET A 191 18.03 -11.44 2.34
N GLN A 192 18.32 -10.66 1.29
CA GLN A 192 17.37 -10.26 0.24
C GLN A 192 16.59 -11.44 -0.36
N LYS A 193 17.26 -12.55 -0.66
CA LYS A 193 16.59 -13.74 -1.21
C LYS A 193 15.59 -14.34 -0.22
N ALA A 194 15.97 -14.43 1.05
CA ALA A 194 15.12 -15.00 2.10
C ALA A 194 13.93 -14.08 2.39
N THR A 195 14.16 -12.78 2.55
CA THR A 195 13.11 -11.80 2.87
C THR A 195 12.14 -11.61 1.71
N ARG A 196 12.61 -11.59 0.45
CA ARG A 196 11.72 -11.63 -0.73
C ARG A 196 10.90 -12.92 -0.77
N GLY A 197 11.49 -14.06 -0.37
CA GLY A 197 10.76 -15.32 -0.20
C GLY A 197 9.62 -15.22 0.81
N ILE A 198 9.87 -14.59 1.96
CA ILE A 198 8.85 -14.32 2.99
C ILE A 198 7.74 -13.44 2.42
N LEU A 199 8.06 -12.34 1.73
CA LEU A 199 7.06 -11.47 1.12
C LEU A 199 6.21 -12.20 0.06
N MET A 200 6.85 -12.96 -0.83
CA MET A 200 6.13 -13.76 -1.83
C MET A 200 5.18 -14.78 -1.20
N GLN A 201 5.60 -15.46 -0.13
CA GLN A 201 4.75 -16.41 0.61
C GLN A 201 3.56 -15.68 1.24
N ASN A 202 3.81 -14.57 1.92
CA ASN A 202 2.75 -13.76 2.55
C ASN A 202 1.74 -13.24 1.52
N LEU A 203 2.18 -12.70 0.38
CA LEU A 203 1.27 -12.26 -0.68
C LEU A 203 0.52 -13.42 -1.33
N SER A 204 1.17 -14.57 -1.56
CA SER A 204 0.49 -15.77 -2.05
C SER A 204 -0.65 -16.17 -1.10
N ASN A 205 -0.36 -16.22 0.21
CA ASN A 205 -1.35 -16.53 1.24
C ASN A 205 -2.49 -15.49 1.30
N ALA A 206 -2.15 -14.20 1.23
CA ALA A 206 -3.12 -13.12 1.22
C ALA A 206 -4.08 -13.23 0.01
N LEU A 207 -3.53 -13.49 -1.18
CA LEU A 207 -4.31 -13.72 -2.41
C LEU A 207 -5.18 -14.98 -2.29
N GLN A 208 -4.67 -16.08 -1.77
CA GLN A 208 -5.47 -17.30 -1.52
C GLN A 208 -6.66 -17.02 -0.62
N SER A 209 -6.41 -16.34 0.52
CA SER A 209 -7.47 -15.98 1.46
C SER A 209 -8.53 -15.06 0.82
N LEU A 210 -8.10 -14.13 -0.03
CA LEU A 210 -8.99 -13.26 -0.78
C LEU A 210 -9.86 -14.06 -1.76
N LEU A 211 -9.25 -14.93 -2.57
CA LEU A 211 -9.98 -15.76 -3.54
C LEU A 211 -11.02 -16.62 -2.83
N GLU A 212 -10.65 -17.24 -1.71
CA GLU A 212 -11.55 -18.07 -0.91
C GLU A 212 -12.73 -17.26 -0.33
N LYS A 213 -12.46 -16.14 0.37
CA LYS A 213 -13.54 -15.36 1.01
C LYS A 213 -14.42 -14.61 0.00
N THR A 214 -13.99 -14.48 -1.26
CA THR A 214 -14.75 -13.79 -2.32
C THR A 214 -15.39 -14.73 -3.33
N GLY A 215 -14.93 -15.98 -3.42
CA GLY A 215 -15.33 -16.92 -4.47
C GLY A 215 -14.81 -16.53 -5.85
N LEU A 216 -13.78 -15.69 -5.92
CA LEU A 216 -13.16 -15.29 -7.18
C LEU A 216 -12.33 -16.44 -7.77
N THR A 217 -12.36 -16.58 -9.09
CA THR A 217 -11.49 -17.50 -9.83
C THR A 217 -10.63 -16.71 -10.83
N ILE A 218 -9.31 -16.88 -10.73
CA ILE A 218 -8.36 -16.26 -11.66
C ILE A 218 -8.47 -16.96 -13.03
N THR A 219 -8.64 -16.16 -14.08
CA THR A 219 -8.70 -16.64 -15.47
C THR A 219 -7.39 -16.39 -16.21
N HIS A 220 -6.88 -15.16 -16.11
CA HIS A 220 -5.65 -14.71 -16.72
C HIS A 220 -4.72 -14.16 -15.64
N ALA A 221 -3.44 -14.49 -15.73
CA ALA A 221 -2.39 -13.91 -14.89
C ALA A 221 -1.32 -13.28 -15.78
N CYS A 222 -1.07 -11.99 -15.57
CA CYS A 222 0.01 -11.23 -16.20
C CYS A 222 1.03 -10.87 -15.13
N SER A 223 2.31 -11.14 -15.37
CA SER A 223 3.38 -10.79 -14.41
C SER A 223 4.47 -10.00 -15.10
N PHE A 224 5.02 -9.03 -14.38
CA PHE A 224 6.12 -8.17 -14.80
C PHE A 224 7.21 -8.19 -13.71
N GLY A 225 8.29 -8.92 -13.98
CA GLY A 225 9.36 -9.15 -13.01
C GLY A 225 9.57 -10.63 -12.68
N LYS A 226 10.79 -10.97 -12.24
CA LYS A 226 11.19 -12.37 -12.01
C LYS A 226 10.57 -12.95 -10.73
N ASP A 227 10.58 -12.20 -9.65
CA ASP A 227 9.92 -12.62 -8.40
C ASP A 227 8.40 -12.60 -8.58
N SER A 228 7.87 -11.69 -9.39
CA SER A 228 6.47 -11.68 -9.81
C SER A 228 6.08 -12.96 -10.56
N HIS A 229 6.95 -13.50 -11.41
CA HIS A 229 6.74 -14.80 -12.03
C HIS A 229 6.70 -15.93 -10.99
N LEU A 230 7.65 -15.95 -10.06
CA LEU A 230 7.70 -16.96 -9.01
C LEU A 230 6.44 -16.93 -8.13
N LEU A 231 5.94 -15.74 -7.79
CA LEU A 231 4.70 -15.56 -7.04
C LEU A 231 3.50 -16.14 -7.77
N VAL A 232 3.34 -15.84 -9.07
CA VAL A 232 2.25 -16.40 -9.89
C VAL A 232 2.32 -17.93 -9.95
N ASP A 233 3.51 -18.49 -10.16
CA ASP A 233 3.70 -19.95 -10.21
C ASP A 233 3.42 -20.62 -8.87
N HIS A 234 3.83 -19.98 -7.79
CA HIS A 234 3.60 -20.46 -6.44
C HIS A 234 2.11 -20.43 -6.08
N LEU A 235 1.44 -19.29 -6.31
CA LEU A 235 0.01 -19.14 -6.07
C LEU A 235 -0.79 -20.15 -6.87
N LYS A 236 -0.47 -20.35 -8.16
CA LYS A 236 -1.16 -21.33 -9.00
C LYS A 236 -1.03 -22.74 -8.45
N ARG A 237 0.21 -23.16 -8.12
CA ARG A 237 0.47 -24.49 -7.54
C ARG A 237 -0.30 -24.68 -6.24
N ASP A 238 -0.31 -23.69 -5.36
CA ASP A 238 -0.98 -23.77 -4.06
C ASP A 238 -2.51 -23.87 -4.23
N VAL A 239 -3.10 -23.04 -5.08
CA VAL A 239 -4.54 -23.07 -5.40
C VAL A 239 -4.94 -24.41 -6.02
N ASP A 240 -4.16 -24.93 -6.97
CA ASP A 240 -4.46 -26.21 -7.62
C ASP A 240 -4.27 -27.39 -6.66
N SER A 241 -3.27 -27.36 -5.78
CA SER A 241 -2.98 -28.45 -4.83
C SER A 241 -4.07 -28.65 -3.76
N ARG A 242 -4.88 -27.61 -3.51
CA ARG A 242 -5.94 -27.62 -2.49
C ARG A 242 -7.28 -28.12 -3.02
N LYS A 243 -7.45 -28.23 -4.34
CA LYS A 243 -8.68 -28.77 -4.93
C LYS A 243 -8.80 -30.24 -4.55
N THR A 244 -9.84 -30.60 -3.81
CA THR A 244 -10.14 -32.01 -3.52
C THR A 244 -10.62 -32.71 -4.79
N GLU A 245 -10.56 -34.05 -4.84
CA GLU A 245 -11.14 -34.81 -5.96
C GLU A 245 -12.62 -34.48 -6.19
N THR A 246 -13.34 -34.21 -5.09
CA THR A 246 -14.71 -33.69 -5.10
C THR A 246 -14.84 -32.32 -5.72
N ASP A 247 -13.94 -31.38 -5.42
CA ASP A 247 -13.96 -30.04 -6.02
C ASP A 247 -13.65 -30.11 -7.51
N VAL A 248 -12.68 -30.94 -7.91
CA VAL A 248 -12.36 -31.17 -9.32
C VAL A 248 -13.56 -31.81 -10.04
N PHE A 249 -14.23 -32.78 -9.41
CA PHE A 249 -15.42 -33.39 -9.96
C PHE A 249 -16.60 -32.41 -10.06
N LEU A 250 -16.84 -31.60 -9.02
CA LEU A 250 -17.87 -30.56 -9.00
C LEU A 250 -17.58 -29.50 -10.05
N ASP A 251 -16.34 -29.03 -10.18
CA ASP A 251 -15.92 -28.10 -11.23
C ASP A 251 -16.15 -28.70 -12.62
N GLN A 252 -15.80 -29.97 -12.84
CA GLN A 252 -16.05 -30.64 -14.13
C GLN A 252 -17.53 -30.88 -14.39
N ALA A 253 -18.33 -31.21 -13.38
CA ALA A 253 -19.76 -31.49 -13.50
C ALA A 253 -20.61 -30.22 -13.65
N MET A 254 -20.28 -29.17 -12.89
CA MET A 254 -20.96 -27.87 -12.91
C MET A 254 -20.48 -27.02 -14.09
N TYR A 255 -19.17 -27.04 -14.37
CA TYR A 255 -18.52 -26.11 -15.28
C TYR A 255 -17.84 -26.75 -16.50
N GLY A 256 -17.89 -28.08 -16.69
CA GLY A 256 -17.33 -28.85 -17.82
C GLY A 256 -16.63 -28.05 -18.94
N ALA A 257 -17.35 -27.76 -20.03
CA ALA A 257 -16.92 -26.78 -21.06
C ALA A 257 -17.63 -25.42 -20.93
N ARG A 258 -18.15 -25.13 -19.74
CA ARG A 258 -19.11 -24.10 -19.38
C ARG A 258 -18.62 -23.32 -18.16
N HIS A 259 -17.81 -22.29 -18.35
CA HIS A 259 -17.32 -21.48 -17.22
C HIS A 259 -18.47 -20.68 -16.58
N SER A 260 -18.71 -20.90 -15.28
CA SER A 260 -19.52 -20.01 -14.45
C SER A 260 -18.89 -19.82 -13.06
N GLY A 261 -18.88 -18.58 -12.57
CA GLY A 261 -18.18 -18.15 -11.36
C GLY A 261 -17.83 -16.66 -11.45
N LEU A 262 -17.51 -16.00 -10.33
CA LEU A 262 -16.98 -14.63 -10.38
C LEU A 262 -15.53 -14.70 -10.86
N GLN A 263 -15.28 -14.27 -12.09
CA GLN A 263 -13.96 -14.30 -12.71
C GLN A 263 -13.17 -13.05 -12.37
N CYS A 264 -11.85 -13.20 -12.20
CA CYS A 264 -10.93 -12.08 -12.12
C CYS A 264 -9.70 -12.29 -13.01
N ASP A 265 -9.03 -11.17 -13.28
CA ASP A 265 -7.66 -11.15 -13.80
C ASP A 265 -6.69 -10.95 -12.63
N LEU A 266 -5.48 -11.51 -12.73
CA LEU A 266 -4.38 -11.27 -11.82
C LEU A 266 -3.26 -10.52 -12.56
N VAL A 267 -2.78 -9.42 -11.98
CA VAL A 267 -1.60 -8.70 -12.43
C VAL A 267 -0.61 -8.65 -11.28
N VAL A 268 0.63 -9.10 -11.49
CA VAL A 268 1.68 -9.12 -10.45
C VAL A 268 2.86 -8.29 -10.92
N ILE A 269 3.26 -7.30 -10.12
CA ILE A 269 4.38 -6.39 -10.40
C ILE A 269 5.27 -6.33 -9.17
N GLU A 270 6.58 -6.28 -9.38
CA GLU A 270 7.57 -6.09 -8.32
C GLU A 270 8.21 -4.71 -8.38
N ARG A 271 8.55 -4.16 -7.22
CA ARG A 271 9.00 -2.77 -7.08
C ARG A 271 10.26 -2.44 -7.87
N GLU A 272 11.14 -3.43 -8.06
CA GLU A 272 12.35 -3.31 -8.87
C GLU A 272 12.06 -2.92 -10.34
N MET A 273 10.85 -3.16 -10.84
CA MET A 273 10.46 -2.72 -12.19
C MET A 273 10.23 -1.21 -12.29
N ASP A 274 10.02 -0.53 -11.16
CA ASP A 274 9.80 0.91 -11.10
C ASP A 274 10.31 1.46 -9.76
N LEU A 275 11.62 1.68 -9.69
CA LEU A 275 12.29 2.27 -8.53
C LEU A 275 12.21 3.80 -8.50
N VAL A 276 11.78 4.44 -9.58
CA VAL A 276 11.70 5.91 -9.67
C VAL A 276 10.47 6.42 -8.94
N THR A 277 9.28 5.88 -9.24
CA THR A 277 8.01 6.41 -8.71
C THR A 277 7.98 6.56 -7.18
N PRO A 278 8.44 5.58 -6.36
CA PRO A 278 8.42 5.72 -4.90
C PRO A 278 9.34 6.82 -4.37
N LEU A 279 10.31 7.30 -5.15
CA LEU A 279 11.21 8.39 -4.76
C LEU A 279 10.63 9.77 -5.10
N LEU A 280 9.67 9.84 -6.01
CA LEU A 280 9.10 11.11 -6.45
C LEU A 280 8.18 11.67 -5.37
N SER A 281 8.15 13.00 -5.26
CA SER A 281 7.21 13.69 -4.38
C SER A 281 5.78 13.44 -4.87
N GLN A 282 4.92 12.94 -3.98
CA GLN A 282 3.52 12.66 -4.29
C GLN A 282 2.70 13.96 -4.24
N LEU A 283 1.86 14.22 -5.23
CA LEU A 283 1.06 15.46 -5.34
C LEU A 283 -0.45 15.28 -5.10
N THR A 284 -0.86 14.10 -4.68
CA THR A 284 -2.23 13.88 -4.21
C THR A 284 -2.36 14.26 -2.73
N TYR A 285 -3.57 14.57 -2.26
CA TYR A 285 -3.75 14.93 -0.85
C TYR A 285 -3.21 13.85 0.10
N GLY A 286 -3.61 12.60 -0.10
CA GLY A 286 -3.13 11.49 0.71
C GLY A 286 -1.65 11.20 0.49
N GLY A 287 -1.13 11.40 -0.72
CA GLY A 287 0.30 11.26 -1.01
C GLY A 287 1.16 12.29 -0.28
N ILE A 288 0.77 13.56 -0.26
CA ILE A 288 1.50 14.60 0.46
C ILE A 288 1.46 14.35 1.98
N LEU A 289 0.30 13.98 2.52
CA LEU A 289 0.21 13.59 3.94
C LEU A 289 1.11 12.39 4.25
N ASP A 290 1.24 11.46 3.31
CA ASP A 290 2.12 10.31 3.46
C ASP A 290 3.61 10.69 3.46
N ASP A 291 4.00 11.58 2.56
CA ASP A 291 5.39 12.06 2.45
C ASP A 291 5.81 12.93 3.64
N LEU A 292 4.88 13.72 4.21
CA LEU A 292 5.17 14.64 5.32
C LEU A 292 4.99 13.99 6.71
N TYR A 293 3.91 13.23 6.90
CA TYR A 293 3.48 12.78 8.23
C TYR A 293 3.38 11.27 8.39
N GLU A 294 3.64 10.51 7.32
CA GLU A 294 3.58 9.05 7.27
C GLU A 294 2.21 8.46 7.65
N ILE A 295 1.47 7.97 6.64
CA ILE A 295 0.22 7.24 6.88
C ILE A 295 0.57 5.80 7.25
N ASN A 296 0.16 5.40 8.44
CA ASN A 296 0.12 4.00 8.85
C ASN A 296 -1.30 3.65 9.26
N ASP A 297 -1.89 2.70 8.52
CA ASP A 297 -3.24 2.25 8.75
C ASP A 297 -4.29 3.37 8.59
N ARG A 298 -4.80 3.95 9.68
CA ARG A 298 -5.75 5.07 9.69
C ARG A 298 -5.24 6.26 10.50
N ALA A 299 -3.94 6.32 10.74
CA ALA A 299 -3.31 7.35 11.56
C ALA A 299 -2.12 7.99 10.83
N LEU A 300 -1.80 9.22 11.24
CA LEU A 300 -0.56 9.88 10.89
C LEU A 300 0.43 9.63 12.02
N ILE A 301 1.55 8.99 11.72
CA ILE A 301 2.56 8.65 12.74
C ILE A 301 3.24 9.91 13.28
N ASN A 302 3.52 10.87 12.39
CA ASN A 302 4.13 12.15 12.71
C ASN A 302 3.09 13.28 12.54
N ALA A 303 1.91 13.14 13.15
CA ALA A 303 0.83 14.10 13.02
C ALA A 303 1.27 15.53 13.38
N PRO A 304 0.93 16.55 12.58
CA PRO A 304 1.28 17.93 12.88
C PRO A 304 0.44 18.47 14.04
N ASP A 305 0.98 19.45 14.76
CA ASP A 305 0.19 20.21 15.72
C ASP A 305 -0.78 21.16 14.98
N LEU A 306 -2.07 21.07 15.31
CA LEU A 306 -3.13 21.83 14.68
C LEU A 306 -3.87 22.64 15.73
N ALA A 307 -4.01 23.95 15.51
CA ALA A 307 -4.77 24.82 16.40
C ALA A 307 -6.25 24.39 16.46
N ASP A 308 -6.74 24.15 17.68
CA ASP A 308 -8.14 23.82 17.98
C ASP A 308 -8.71 22.56 17.31
N VAL A 309 -7.86 21.65 16.82
CA VAL A 309 -8.28 20.37 16.21
C VAL A 309 -7.30 19.25 16.55
N GLU A 310 -7.80 18.18 17.15
CA GLU A 310 -7.01 16.96 17.34
C GLU A 310 -6.99 16.13 16.04
N VAL A 311 -5.83 15.56 15.69
CA VAL A 311 -5.72 14.59 14.59
C VAL A 311 -6.19 13.23 15.09
N ILE A 312 -7.44 12.88 14.80
CA ILE A 312 -8.11 11.73 15.43
C ILE A 312 -7.86 10.43 14.66
N SER A 313 -8.26 10.37 13.39
CA SER A 313 -8.08 9.21 12.52
C SER A 313 -8.54 9.54 11.09
N LEU A 314 -7.78 9.10 10.08
CA LEU A 314 -8.13 9.19 8.67
C LEU A 314 -8.93 7.94 8.24
N ASN A 315 -10.19 7.87 8.66
CA ASN A 315 -11.05 6.71 8.39
C ASN A 315 -12.01 6.96 7.22
N TYR A 316 -11.65 6.49 6.02
CA TYR A 316 -12.44 6.67 4.80
C TYR A 316 -13.86 6.08 4.85
N THR A 317 -14.18 5.22 5.81
CA THR A 317 -15.55 4.66 5.97
C THR A 317 -16.47 5.55 6.79
N LYS A 318 -15.92 6.49 7.56
CA LYS A 318 -16.66 7.43 8.44
C LYS A 318 -16.49 8.88 8.00
N ASP A 319 -15.32 9.19 7.47
CA ASP A 319 -14.92 10.51 7.02
C ASP A 319 -15.15 10.66 5.52
N GLU A 320 -16.30 11.23 5.15
CA GLU A 320 -16.68 11.48 3.76
C GLU A 320 -15.77 12.52 3.09
N VAL A 321 -15.18 13.43 3.85
CA VAL A 321 -14.27 14.46 3.33
C VAL A 321 -12.95 13.80 2.94
N TRP A 322 -12.40 12.96 3.80
CA TRP A 322 -11.21 12.16 3.48
C TRP A 322 -11.43 11.25 2.27
N ASP A 323 -12.53 10.50 2.25
CA ASP A 323 -12.82 9.54 1.18
C ASP A 323 -12.88 10.21 -0.20
N GLU A 324 -13.42 11.43 -0.25
CA GLU A 324 -13.50 12.20 -1.49
C GLU A 324 -12.16 12.83 -1.90
N LEU A 325 -11.38 13.35 -0.96
CA LEU A 325 -10.23 14.20 -1.25
C LEU A 325 -8.90 13.46 -1.38
N LYS A 326 -8.73 12.31 -0.71
CA LYS A 326 -7.44 11.59 -0.57
C LYS A 326 -6.68 11.35 -1.89
N PHE A 327 -7.37 11.11 -2.99
CA PHE A 327 -6.76 10.85 -4.30
C PHE A 327 -6.80 12.01 -5.28
N LYS A 328 -7.31 13.18 -4.88
CA LYS A 328 -7.28 14.38 -5.72
C LYS A 328 -5.89 15.02 -5.67
N ASN A 329 -5.49 15.64 -6.79
CA ASN A 329 -4.33 16.51 -6.80
C ASN A 329 -4.53 17.64 -5.77
N PHE A 330 -3.48 17.97 -5.02
CA PHE A 330 -3.54 18.93 -3.92
C PHE A 330 -4.05 20.31 -4.36
N GLY A 331 -3.71 20.75 -5.58
CA GLY A 331 -4.17 22.03 -6.15
C GLY A 331 -5.70 22.15 -6.27
N ALA A 332 -6.43 21.03 -6.28
CA ALA A 332 -7.89 21.00 -6.38
C ALA A 332 -8.62 21.13 -5.03
N LEU A 333 -7.91 21.04 -3.90
CA LEU A 333 -8.54 20.90 -2.58
C LEU A 333 -9.20 22.18 -2.09
N GLY A 334 -8.52 23.32 -2.21
CA GLY A 334 -9.02 24.61 -1.69
C GLY A 334 -10.43 24.96 -2.21
N PRO A 335 -10.65 24.99 -3.54
CA PRO A 335 -11.97 25.21 -4.10
C PRO A 335 -13.02 24.20 -3.62
N ARG A 336 -12.64 22.92 -3.53
CA ARG A 336 -13.56 21.85 -3.12
C ARG A 336 -13.94 21.93 -1.64
N LEU A 337 -12.99 22.17 -0.75
CA LEU A 337 -13.22 22.38 0.68
C LEU A 337 -14.15 23.58 0.93
N ASN A 338 -13.95 24.68 0.19
CA ASN A 338 -14.81 25.85 0.26
C ASN A 338 -16.23 25.56 -0.25
N GLU A 339 -16.38 24.76 -1.32
CA GLU A 339 -17.69 24.30 -1.79
C GLU A 339 -18.39 23.44 -0.72
N MET A 340 -17.68 22.49 -0.10
CA MET A 340 -18.20 21.66 0.99
C MET A 340 -18.60 22.51 2.21
N ALA A 341 -17.82 23.53 2.56
CA ALA A 341 -18.11 24.45 3.66
C ALA A 341 -19.38 25.27 3.41
N ARG A 342 -19.55 25.83 2.22
CA ARG A 342 -20.77 26.57 1.84
C ARG A 342 -21.99 25.67 1.82
N GLY A 343 -21.85 24.44 1.31
CA GLY A 343 -22.92 23.44 1.34
C GLY A 343 -23.34 23.12 2.77
N LEU A 344 -22.38 22.86 3.66
CA LEU A 344 -22.64 22.57 5.06
C LEU A 344 -23.29 23.77 5.78
N GLN A 345 -22.82 24.99 5.52
CA GLN A 345 -23.42 26.20 6.10
C GLN A 345 -24.88 26.37 5.67
N ALA A 346 -25.20 26.13 4.39
CA ALA A 346 -26.57 26.19 3.90
C ALA A 346 -27.48 25.14 4.59
N GLU A 347 -26.97 23.93 4.87
CA GLU A 347 -27.69 22.91 5.64
C GLU A 347 -27.96 23.34 7.10
N TYR A 348 -27.04 24.07 7.73
CA TYR A 348 -27.26 24.67 9.05
C TYR A 348 -28.25 25.84 9.01
N ASP A 349 -28.20 26.67 7.98
CA ASP A 349 -29.08 27.84 7.83
C ASP A 349 -30.53 27.43 7.57
N ALA A 350 -30.77 26.27 6.95
CA ALA A 350 -32.10 25.68 6.80
C ALA A 350 -32.84 25.51 8.14
N ARG A 351 -32.12 25.39 9.26
CA ARG A 351 -32.72 25.45 10.61
C ARG A 351 -33.52 26.72 10.85
N HIS A 352 -32.97 27.87 10.44
CA HIS A 352 -33.59 29.19 10.65
C HIS A 352 -34.81 29.39 9.73
N GLN A 353 -34.97 28.54 8.72
CA GLN A 353 -36.07 28.57 7.74
C GLN A 353 -37.17 27.54 8.06
N ALA A 354 -36.97 26.66 9.05
CA ALA A 354 -37.95 25.65 9.44
C ALA A 354 -39.11 26.29 10.24
N GLU A 355 -40.32 26.26 9.70
CA GLU A 355 -41.52 26.87 10.31
C GLU A 355 -42.44 25.83 10.95
N SER A 356 -42.31 24.55 10.59
CA SER A 356 -43.14 23.46 11.10
C SER A 356 -42.42 22.59 12.14
N VAL A 357 -43.20 22.02 13.06
CA VAL A 357 -42.70 21.05 14.06
C VAL A 357 -42.06 19.81 13.40
N GLY A 358 -42.54 19.43 12.21
CA GLY A 358 -41.97 18.32 11.44
C GLY A 358 -40.56 18.62 10.92
N GLU A 359 -40.34 19.79 10.36
CA GLU A 359 -39.03 20.23 9.86
C GLU A 359 -38.01 20.39 10.99
N ILE A 360 -38.44 20.93 12.14
CA ILE A 360 -37.58 21.03 13.33
C ILE A 360 -37.16 19.64 13.80
N LYS A 361 -38.09 18.68 13.85
CA LYS A 361 -37.79 17.30 14.24
C LYS A 361 -36.78 16.66 13.28
N GLN A 362 -36.98 16.82 11.97
CA GLN A 362 -36.07 16.30 10.94
C GLN A 362 -34.67 16.93 11.03
N PHE A 363 -34.57 18.23 11.32
CA PHE A 363 -33.29 18.89 11.55
C PHE A 363 -32.56 18.34 12.79
N VAL A 364 -33.28 18.16 13.90
CA VAL A 364 -32.69 17.60 15.13
C VAL A 364 -32.20 16.16 14.92
N GLU A 365 -32.92 15.36 14.13
CA GLU A 365 -32.49 14.01 13.75
C GLU A 365 -31.19 14.02 12.92
N ASN A 366 -30.99 15.04 12.07
CA ASN A 366 -29.80 15.17 11.22
C ASN A 366 -28.62 15.92 11.89
N LEU A 367 -28.84 16.61 13.01
CA LEU A 367 -27.86 17.51 13.63
C LEU A 367 -26.54 16.82 14.00
N SER A 368 -26.60 15.58 14.48
CA SER A 368 -25.40 14.80 14.82
C SER A 368 -24.51 14.53 13.60
N SER A 369 -25.12 14.18 12.46
CA SER A 369 -24.42 13.99 11.19
C SER A 369 -23.81 15.30 10.68
N LEU A 370 -24.52 16.42 10.81
CA LEU A 370 -24.00 17.75 10.45
C LEU A 370 -22.78 18.13 11.30
N GLN A 371 -22.84 17.88 12.61
CA GLN A 371 -21.71 18.14 13.53
C GLN A 371 -20.49 17.28 13.20
N GLU A 372 -20.71 16.00 12.84
CA GLU A 372 -19.64 15.10 12.41
C GLU A 372 -18.99 15.58 11.09
N ARG A 373 -19.80 15.94 10.09
CA ARG A 373 -19.30 16.55 8.84
C ARG A 373 -18.55 17.85 9.09
N GLN A 374 -19.04 18.70 10.01
CA GLN A 374 -18.35 19.93 10.41
C GLN A 374 -16.97 19.65 11.03
N LYS A 375 -16.90 18.64 11.90
CA LYS A 375 -15.66 18.20 12.54
C LYS A 375 -14.63 17.72 11.52
N PHE A 376 -15.02 16.83 10.61
CA PHE A 376 -14.11 16.34 9.55
C PHE A 376 -13.68 17.45 8.58
N LEU A 377 -14.61 18.32 8.20
CA LEU A 377 -14.28 19.46 7.35
C LEU A 377 -13.29 20.42 8.03
N LYS A 378 -13.46 20.68 9.34
CA LYS A 378 -12.50 21.47 10.13
C LYS A 378 -11.12 20.81 10.16
N LEU A 379 -11.06 19.50 10.39
CA LEU A 379 -9.82 18.71 10.37
C LEU A 379 -9.09 18.83 9.03
N HIS A 380 -9.78 18.55 7.92
CA HIS A 380 -9.15 18.59 6.60
C HIS A 380 -8.80 20.00 6.14
N THR A 381 -9.55 21.02 6.58
CA THR A 381 -9.17 22.41 6.35
C THR A 381 -7.87 22.76 7.10
N ALA A 382 -7.75 22.34 8.36
CA ALA A 382 -6.55 22.57 9.17
C ALA A 382 -5.33 21.82 8.62
N LEU A 383 -5.48 20.52 8.29
CA LEU A 383 -4.42 19.73 7.66
C LEU A 383 -4.02 20.32 6.30
N SER A 384 -4.97 20.69 5.44
CA SER A 384 -4.67 21.29 4.15
C SER A 384 -3.93 22.63 4.31
N SER A 385 -4.31 23.45 5.29
CA SER A 385 -3.63 24.71 5.59
C SER A 385 -2.20 24.48 6.08
N LYS A 386 -1.99 23.46 6.91
CA LYS A 386 -0.67 23.07 7.39
C LYS A 386 0.22 22.57 6.24
N VAL A 387 -0.32 21.71 5.36
CA VAL A 387 0.40 21.30 4.14
C VAL A 387 0.75 22.50 3.27
N VAL A 388 -0.18 23.45 3.05
CA VAL A 388 0.12 24.68 2.30
C VAL A 388 1.29 25.43 2.93
N SER A 389 1.33 25.58 4.25
CA SER A 389 2.46 26.24 4.91
C SER A 389 3.78 25.51 4.61
N GLU A 390 3.82 24.18 4.72
CA GLU A 390 5.07 23.43 4.52
C GLU A 390 5.55 23.40 3.07
N VAL A 391 4.64 23.44 2.08
CA VAL A 391 5.02 23.38 0.66
C VAL A 391 5.19 24.75 0.01
N THR A 392 4.69 25.83 0.62
CA THR A 392 4.75 27.20 0.06
C THR A 392 5.59 28.19 0.87
N GLU A 393 5.98 27.84 2.10
CA GLU A 393 6.86 28.67 2.91
C GLU A 393 8.21 28.87 2.21
N LYS A 394 8.62 30.13 2.12
CA LYS A 394 9.85 30.55 1.47
C LYS A 394 10.86 30.98 2.51
N ASP A 395 12.11 30.63 2.29
CA ASP A 395 13.22 31.17 3.06
C ASP A 395 13.42 32.66 2.76
N ALA A 396 13.96 33.39 3.74
CA ALA A 396 14.13 34.83 3.63
C ALA A 396 15.09 35.18 2.49
N GLY A 397 14.57 35.83 1.45
CA GLY A 397 15.35 36.24 0.27
C GLY A 397 15.26 35.28 -0.91
N GLU A 398 14.52 34.18 -0.79
CA GLU A 398 14.29 33.22 -1.87
C GLU A 398 12.99 33.52 -2.65
N ASP A 399 13.05 33.31 -3.97
CA ASP A 399 11.90 33.54 -4.85
C ASP A 399 10.89 32.37 -4.79
N GLU A 400 11.31 31.19 -4.35
CA GLU A 400 10.52 29.95 -4.34
C GLU A 400 10.71 29.14 -3.05
N SER A 401 9.74 28.28 -2.71
CA SER A 401 9.85 27.39 -1.55
C SER A 401 10.82 26.24 -1.82
N MET A 402 11.43 25.70 -0.76
CA MET A 402 12.33 24.55 -0.87
C MET A 402 11.63 23.33 -1.50
N PHE A 403 10.34 23.12 -1.19
CA PHE A 403 9.53 22.08 -1.82
C PHE A 403 9.47 22.24 -3.34
N ASN A 404 9.17 23.43 -3.84
CA ASN A 404 9.09 23.69 -5.28
C ASN A 404 10.46 23.49 -5.97
N ARG A 405 11.55 23.99 -5.36
CA ARG A 405 12.91 23.80 -5.88
C ARG A 405 13.27 22.30 -6.02
N ILE A 406 12.90 21.48 -5.03
CA ILE A 406 13.06 20.02 -5.09
C ILE A 406 12.18 19.42 -6.19
N LEU A 407 10.92 19.83 -6.27
CA LEU A 407 9.95 19.33 -7.24
C LEU A 407 10.39 19.58 -8.69
N GLU A 408 10.85 20.80 -8.97
CA GLU A 408 11.35 21.20 -10.28
C GLU A 408 12.60 20.40 -10.65
N LEU A 409 13.52 20.19 -9.69
CA LEU A 409 14.70 19.37 -9.92
C LEU A 409 14.32 17.90 -10.21
N GLU A 410 13.36 17.33 -9.49
CA GLU A 410 12.80 16.00 -9.79
C GLU A 410 12.25 15.93 -11.22
N GLN A 411 11.40 16.90 -11.60
CA GLN A 411 10.80 16.97 -12.93
C GLN A 411 11.86 17.11 -14.03
N ASP A 412 12.83 18.00 -13.86
CA ASP A 412 13.93 18.24 -14.80
C ASP A 412 14.81 17.00 -15.02
N MET A 413 15.04 16.21 -13.96
CA MET A 413 15.80 14.97 -14.05
C MET A 413 15.06 13.93 -14.89
N ILE A 414 13.77 13.75 -14.64
CA ILE A 414 12.92 12.77 -15.34
C ILE A 414 12.68 13.18 -16.79
N ALA A 415 12.45 14.48 -17.03
CA ALA A 415 12.24 15.05 -18.37
C ALA A 415 13.47 15.03 -19.27
N GLY A 416 14.65 14.80 -18.70
CA GLY A 416 15.87 14.79 -19.47
C GLY A 416 16.46 16.19 -19.70
N ASN A 417 15.88 17.24 -19.10
CA ASN A 417 16.18 18.65 -19.41
C ASN A 417 17.58 19.11 -18.98
N LEU A 418 18.12 18.52 -17.91
CA LEU A 418 19.42 18.91 -17.36
C LEU A 418 20.56 18.01 -17.82
N SER A 419 21.77 18.57 -17.90
CA SER A 419 22.99 17.76 -18.02
C SER A 419 23.33 17.09 -16.70
N GLN A 420 24.11 15.99 -16.72
CA GLN A 420 24.59 15.35 -15.49
C GLN A 420 25.41 16.31 -14.61
N ARG A 421 26.18 17.20 -15.22
CA ARG A 421 26.97 18.21 -14.49
C ARG A 421 26.05 19.20 -13.77
N SER A 422 25.09 19.77 -14.49
CA SER A 422 24.15 20.75 -13.93
C SER A 422 23.27 20.14 -12.85
N THR A 423 22.86 18.87 -13.02
CA THR A 423 22.10 18.13 -12.01
C THR A 423 22.93 17.96 -10.73
N CYS A 424 24.20 17.55 -10.87
CA CYS A 424 25.12 17.44 -9.74
C CYS A 424 25.34 18.80 -9.04
N GLU A 425 25.53 19.87 -9.79
CA GLU A 425 25.72 21.24 -9.24
C GLU A 425 24.48 21.68 -8.43
N LYS A 426 23.25 21.50 -8.95
CA LYS A 426 22.01 21.80 -8.23
C LYS A 426 21.82 20.97 -6.96
N ILE A 427 22.17 19.68 -6.97
CA ILE A 427 22.09 18.83 -5.77
C ILE A 427 23.09 19.29 -4.70
N LEU A 428 24.30 19.69 -5.11
CA LEU A 428 25.32 20.17 -4.18
C LEU A 428 24.95 21.54 -3.58
N GLU A 429 24.33 22.41 -4.36
CA GLU A 429 23.79 23.69 -3.87
C GLU A 429 22.79 23.44 -2.72
N LEU A 430 21.80 22.57 -2.93
CA LEU A 430 20.84 22.18 -1.90
C LEU A 430 21.50 21.52 -0.67
N LEU A 431 22.58 20.76 -0.88
CA LEU A 431 23.36 20.15 0.21
C LEU A 431 24.07 21.23 1.04
N HIS A 432 24.73 22.19 0.37
CA HIS A 432 25.53 23.24 1.02
C HIS A 432 24.69 24.30 1.74
N GLU A 433 23.45 24.51 1.33
CA GLU A 433 22.48 25.35 2.07
C GLU A 433 22.16 24.79 3.47
N GLY A 434 22.30 23.48 3.67
CA GLY A 434 22.11 22.83 4.98
C GLY A 434 20.66 22.77 5.47
N GLN A 435 19.69 23.18 4.65
CA GLN A 435 18.26 23.16 4.99
C GLN A 435 17.56 21.86 4.60
N VAL A 436 18.13 21.11 3.63
CA VAL A 436 17.57 19.86 3.12
C VAL A 436 18.04 18.66 3.94
N SER A 437 17.12 17.76 4.28
CA SER A 437 17.46 16.53 5.02
C SER A 437 18.39 15.59 4.24
N TYR A 438 19.21 14.82 4.95
CA TYR A 438 20.04 13.75 4.37
C TYR A 438 19.23 12.81 3.46
N ARG A 439 18.04 12.40 3.91
CA ARG A 439 17.16 11.50 3.14
C ARG A 439 16.76 12.11 1.80
N THR A 440 16.42 13.40 1.78
CA THR A 440 16.02 14.10 0.55
C THR A 440 17.19 14.23 -0.42
N ILE A 441 18.39 14.56 0.05
CA ILE A 441 19.59 14.61 -0.81
C ILE A 441 19.90 13.25 -1.41
N VAL A 442 19.89 12.18 -0.60
CA VAL A 442 20.09 10.81 -1.08
C VAL A 442 19.01 10.40 -2.07
N LYS A 443 17.75 10.77 -1.82
CA LYS A 443 16.62 10.56 -2.74
C LYS A 443 16.88 11.19 -4.11
N LEU A 444 17.29 12.46 -4.14
CA LEU A 444 17.65 13.17 -5.37
C LEU A 444 18.81 12.51 -6.10
N CYS A 445 19.85 12.07 -5.38
CA CYS A 445 20.96 11.30 -5.94
C CYS A 445 20.50 9.97 -6.59
N CYS A 446 19.57 9.26 -5.94
CA CYS A 446 18.97 8.03 -6.49
C CYS A 446 18.18 8.32 -7.76
N ILE A 447 17.31 9.35 -7.76
CA ILE A 447 16.57 9.77 -8.96
C ILE A 447 17.54 10.14 -10.09
N PHE A 448 18.59 10.89 -9.79
CA PHE A 448 19.62 11.27 -10.74
C PHE A 448 20.30 10.04 -11.36
N SER A 449 20.72 9.08 -10.52
CA SER A 449 21.31 7.81 -10.95
C SER A 449 20.38 7.01 -11.86
N LEU A 450 19.14 6.80 -11.41
CA LEU A 450 18.14 5.96 -12.07
C LEU A 450 17.69 6.53 -13.43
N THR A 451 17.46 7.84 -13.50
CA THR A 451 17.00 8.53 -14.72
C THR A 451 18.11 8.72 -15.74
N ARG A 452 19.38 8.82 -15.31
CA ARG A 452 20.52 9.10 -16.21
C ARG A 452 21.38 7.90 -16.55
N ASN A 453 20.84 6.70 -16.34
CA ASN A 453 21.53 5.44 -16.61
C ASN A 453 22.89 5.37 -15.90
N GLY A 454 22.93 5.77 -14.62
CA GLY A 454 24.12 5.90 -13.80
C GLY A 454 24.81 7.26 -13.91
N ILE A 455 25.39 7.70 -12.79
CA ILE A 455 26.13 8.95 -12.66
C ILE A 455 27.56 8.78 -13.21
N ARG A 456 28.09 9.76 -13.92
CA ARG A 456 29.51 9.77 -14.32
C ARG A 456 30.44 9.74 -13.10
N ASP A 457 31.58 9.06 -13.20
CA ASP A 457 32.47 8.80 -12.05
C ASP A 457 32.94 10.06 -11.33
N ARG A 458 33.15 11.16 -12.07
CA ARG A 458 33.54 12.45 -11.48
C ARG A 458 32.44 12.99 -10.57
N GLU A 459 31.23 13.14 -11.09
CA GLU A 459 30.08 13.63 -10.34
C GLU A 459 29.70 12.67 -9.20
N TYR A 460 29.75 11.36 -9.45
CA TYR A 460 29.49 10.33 -8.43
C TYR A 460 30.49 10.41 -7.27
N GLY A 461 31.78 10.54 -7.58
CA GLY A 461 32.83 10.69 -6.58
C GLY A 461 32.66 11.95 -5.75
N LEU A 462 32.30 13.07 -6.39
CA LEU A 462 32.04 14.35 -5.74
C LEU A 462 30.84 14.27 -4.79
N LEU A 463 29.69 13.82 -5.27
CA LEU A 463 28.49 13.65 -4.43
C LEU A 463 28.76 12.76 -3.23
N ARG A 464 29.47 11.65 -3.42
CA ARG A 464 29.84 10.75 -2.32
C ARG A 464 30.72 11.44 -1.28
N THR A 465 31.73 12.18 -1.71
CA THR A 465 32.61 12.91 -0.79
C THR A 465 31.85 13.96 0.00
N GLU A 466 31.08 14.81 -0.68
CA GLU A 466 30.32 15.90 -0.04
C GLU A 466 29.25 15.37 0.93
N ILE A 467 28.58 14.26 0.60
CA ILE A 467 27.62 13.60 1.50
C ILE A 467 28.34 13.06 2.75
N VAL A 468 29.49 12.42 2.59
CA VAL A 468 30.26 11.88 3.73
C VAL A 468 30.84 13.00 4.60
N ASP A 469 31.26 14.11 3.99
CA ASP A 469 31.78 15.26 4.73
C ASP A 469 30.67 15.97 5.52
N ALA A 470 29.44 16.03 4.98
CA ALA A 470 28.30 16.66 5.64
C ALA A 470 27.65 15.78 6.74
N TRP A 471 27.54 14.47 6.54
CA TRP A 471 26.82 13.56 7.46
C TRP A 471 27.68 12.45 8.09
N GLY A 472 28.98 12.45 7.86
CA GLY A 472 29.94 11.54 8.49
C GLY A 472 30.06 10.17 7.82
N ALA A 473 30.95 9.34 8.37
CA ALA A 473 31.36 8.07 7.78
C ALA A 473 30.24 7.01 7.69
N GLU A 474 29.19 7.11 8.51
CA GLU A 474 28.06 6.17 8.46
C GLU A 474 27.33 6.23 7.12
N SER A 475 27.20 7.42 6.54
CA SER A 475 26.58 7.63 5.23
C SER A 475 27.25 6.82 4.12
N MET A 476 28.56 6.55 4.22
CA MET A 476 29.27 5.70 3.26
C MET A 476 28.67 4.29 3.16
N PHE A 477 28.24 3.71 4.29
CA PHE A 477 27.62 2.38 4.30
C PHE A 477 26.24 2.42 3.67
N ASP A 478 25.49 3.49 3.88
CA ASP A 478 24.18 3.70 3.28
C ASP A 478 24.28 3.83 1.75
N LEU A 479 25.20 4.66 1.26
CA LEU A 479 25.48 4.80 -0.17
C LEU A 479 25.92 3.46 -0.79
N GLN A 480 26.71 2.65 -0.07
CA GLN A 480 27.08 1.32 -0.53
C GLN A 480 25.87 0.36 -0.57
N ARG A 481 24.95 0.44 0.39
CA ARG A 481 23.70 -0.36 0.39
C ARG A 481 22.82 0.03 -0.80
N LEU A 482 22.64 1.32 -1.04
CA LEU A 482 21.87 1.84 -2.17
C LEU A 482 22.47 1.42 -3.52
N ALA A 483 23.80 1.45 -3.65
CA ALA A 483 24.47 0.93 -4.84
C ALA A 483 24.21 -0.58 -5.03
N ARG A 484 24.29 -1.38 -3.96
CA ARG A 484 24.00 -2.82 -4.03
C ARG A 484 22.54 -3.13 -4.35
N ALA A 485 21.63 -2.23 -4.00
CA ALA A 485 20.21 -2.30 -4.30
C ALA A 485 19.82 -1.74 -5.68
N GLY A 486 20.80 -1.26 -6.47
CA GLY A 486 20.55 -0.74 -7.81
C GLY A 486 20.03 0.71 -7.86
N MET A 487 20.05 1.44 -6.74
CA MET A 487 19.44 2.77 -6.60
C MET A 487 20.41 3.90 -6.96
N LEU A 488 21.61 3.90 -6.35
CA LEU A 488 22.61 4.95 -6.51
C LEU A 488 23.88 4.36 -7.11
N LEU A 489 24.07 4.55 -8.42
CA LEU A 489 25.08 3.87 -9.22
C LEU A 489 25.89 4.88 -10.03
N ASN A 490 27.18 4.58 -10.21
CA ASN A 490 27.95 5.17 -11.29
C ASN A 490 27.68 4.42 -12.62
N LYS A 491 28.22 4.92 -13.74
CA LYS A 491 28.06 4.29 -15.06
C LYS A 491 28.47 2.82 -15.13
N GLN A 492 29.55 2.45 -14.44
CA GLN A 492 30.04 1.07 -14.42
C GLN A 492 29.11 0.14 -13.65
N LEU A 493 28.75 0.51 -12.42
CA LEU A 493 27.87 -0.27 -11.55
C LEU A 493 26.44 -0.30 -12.10
N PHE A 494 26.01 0.71 -12.85
CA PHE A 494 24.71 0.73 -13.51
C PHE A 494 24.53 -0.46 -14.47
N ALA A 495 25.57 -0.80 -15.25
CA ALA A 495 25.52 -1.95 -16.14
C ALA A 495 25.42 -3.30 -15.40
N GLU A 496 25.83 -3.35 -14.13
CA GLU A 496 25.86 -4.58 -13.31
C GLU A 496 24.60 -4.73 -12.44
N TYR A 497 24.15 -3.65 -11.80
CA TYR A 497 23.14 -3.67 -10.74
C TYR A 497 21.81 -3.02 -11.10
N SER A 498 21.74 -2.25 -12.19
CA SER A 498 20.49 -1.59 -12.55
C SER A 498 19.42 -2.60 -13.01
N PRO A 499 18.14 -2.38 -12.63
CA PRO A 499 17.03 -3.19 -13.14
C PRO A 499 16.74 -2.93 -14.63
N TRP A 500 17.10 -1.76 -15.17
CA TRP A 500 16.91 -1.39 -16.56
C TRP A 500 18.18 -0.85 -17.22
N ARG A 501 18.24 -0.95 -18.55
CA ARG A 501 19.40 -0.52 -19.34
C ARG A 501 19.37 0.92 -19.80
N ASP A 502 18.18 1.39 -20.18
CA ASP A 502 18.00 2.74 -20.73
C ASP A 502 16.63 3.30 -20.32
N PHE A 503 16.65 4.21 -19.35
CA PHE A 503 15.46 4.88 -18.83
C PHE A 503 14.87 5.86 -19.85
N ASP A 504 15.68 6.73 -20.46
CA ASP A 504 15.21 7.80 -21.34
C ASP A 504 14.40 7.26 -22.52
N SER A 505 14.91 6.22 -23.18
CA SER A 505 14.22 5.58 -24.30
C SER A 505 12.92 4.89 -23.85
N PHE A 506 12.92 4.26 -22.67
CA PHE A 506 11.73 3.59 -22.13
C PHE A 506 10.66 4.60 -21.71
N ALA A 507 11.08 5.69 -21.07
CA ALA A 507 10.23 6.77 -20.62
C ALA A 507 9.50 7.43 -21.80
N LYS A 508 10.22 7.65 -22.91
CA LYS A 508 9.63 8.13 -24.17
C LYS A 508 8.67 7.13 -24.77
N TYR A 509 9.01 5.84 -24.79
CA TYR A 509 8.15 4.80 -25.32
C TYR A 509 6.82 4.71 -24.56
N LEU A 510 6.88 4.69 -23.22
CA LEU A 510 5.71 4.62 -22.36
C LEU A 510 4.96 5.95 -22.21
N ASP A 511 5.46 7.02 -22.83
CA ASP A 511 4.91 8.38 -22.68
C ASP A 511 4.75 8.74 -21.19
N LEU A 512 5.81 8.52 -20.40
CA LEU A 512 5.79 8.79 -18.95
C LEU A 512 5.63 10.27 -18.65
N ILE A 513 5.99 11.15 -19.59
CA ILE A 513 5.87 12.61 -19.45
C ILE A 513 5.00 13.11 -20.61
N PRO A 514 3.68 12.91 -20.51
CA PRO A 514 2.75 13.30 -21.54
C PRO A 514 2.79 14.83 -21.71
N GLN A 515 2.86 15.28 -22.96
CA GLN A 515 2.81 16.70 -23.30
C GLN A 515 1.35 17.16 -23.17
N VAL A 516 1.05 17.96 -22.15
CA VAL A 516 -0.27 18.56 -21.98
C VAL A 516 -0.25 19.95 -22.63
N GLU A 517 -1.01 20.13 -23.71
CA GLU A 517 -0.99 21.36 -24.53
C GLU A 517 -1.75 22.53 -23.87
N GLU A 518 -2.62 22.27 -22.90
CA GLU A 518 -3.44 23.26 -22.20
C GLU A 518 -3.24 23.17 -20.68
N GLU A 519 -3.46 24.27 -19.96
CA GLU A 519 -3.51 24.27 -18.49
C GLU A 519 -4.64 23.34 -18.02
N THR A 520 -4.28 22.13 -17.59
CA THR A 520 -5.24 21.16 -17.03
C THR A 520 -5.77 21.64 -15.69
N ASP A 521 -7.09 21.68 -15.53
CA ASP A 521 -7.75 21.84 -14.23
C ASP A 521 -7.29 20.71 -13.27
N PRO A 522 -6.61 21.02 -12.15
CA PRO A 522 -6.19 20.03 -11.17
C PRO A 522 -7.35 19.20 -10.61
N GLY A 523 -8.57 19.76 -10.61
CA GLY A 523 -9.79 19.09 -10.15
C GLY A 523 -10.34 18.05 -11.14
N ASN A 524 -9.95 18.14 -12.40
CA ASN A 524 -10.39 17.26 -13.48
C ASN A 524 -9.21 16.91 -14.43
N PRO A 525 -8.26 16.10 -13.96
CA PRO A 525 -7.07 15.77 -14.75
C PRO A 525 -7.43 14.96 -16.00
N SER A 526 -6.76 15.24 -17.12
CA SER A 526 -6.92 14.50 -18.38
C SER A 526 -6.05 13.24 -18.45
N GLU A 527 -4.99 13.19 -17.64
CA GLU A 527 -3.97 12.14 -17.67
C GLU A 527 -3.50 11.81 -16.24
N SER A 528 -2.97 10.60 -16.08
CA SER A 528 -2.54 10.01 -14.81
C SER A 528 -1.37 10.74 -14.15
N SER A 529 -0.75 11.68 -14.85
CA SER A 529 0.44 12.41 -14.39
C SER A 529 0.16 13.39 -13.24
N PHE A 530 -1.11 13.66 -12.93
CA PHE A 530 -1.56 14.55 -11.87
C PHE A 530 -1.02 14.18 -10.47
N ALA A 531 -0.65 12.92 -10.25
CA ALA A 531 -0.18 12.44 -8.96
C ALA A 531 1.32 12.69 -8.72
N TYR A 532 2.11 12.94 -9.77
CA TYR A 532 3.58 12.96 -9.73
C TYR A 532 4.20 13.97 -10.70
N CYS A 533 3.95 15.26 -10.50
CA CYS A 533 4.72 16.34 -11.16
C CYS A 533 4.75 16.26 -12.69
N GLY A 534 3.65 15.83 -13.34
CA GLY A 534 3.63 15.65 -14.79
C GLY A 534 4.20 14.31 -15.29
N THR A 535 4.61 13.42 -14.38
CA THR A 535 5.07 12.05 -14.68
C THR A 535 3.99 11.02 -14.38
N VAL A 536 3.81 10.02 -15.25
CA VAL A 536 2.97 8.84 -15.01
C VAL A 536 3.85 7.70 -14.48
N PRO A 537 3.46 7.02 -13.38
CA PRO A 537 4.18 5.86 -12.90
C PRO A 537 4.35 4.76 -13.95
N ILE A 538 5.51 4.09 -13.98
CA ILE A 538 5.75 2.94 -14.87
C ILE A 538 4.76 1.83 -14.51
N LEU A 539 4.49 1.61 -13.23
CA LEU A 539 3.48 0.65 -12.76
C LEU A 539 2.11 0.90 -13.43
N THR A 540 1.67 2.16 -13.45
CA THR A 540 0.38 2.57 -14.03
C THR A 540 0.37 2.40 -15.54
N ARG A 541 1.43 2.81 -16.25
CA ARG A 541 1.55 2.58 -17.70
C ARG A 541 1.60 1.10 -18.05
N ALA A 542 2.34 0.29 -17.30
CA ALA A 542 2.42 -1.15 -17.52
C ALA A 542 1.04 -1.82 -17.39
N ILE A 543 0.26 -1.47 -16.36
CA ILE A 543 -1.12 -1.97 -16.20
C ILE A 543 -2.03 -1.43 -17.30
N GLN A 544 -1.90 -0.15 -17.67
CA GLN A 544 -2.66 0.43 -18.78
C GLN A 544 -2.43 -0.36 -20.07
N LEU A 545 -1.19 -0.68 -20.42
CA LEU A 545 -0.83 -1.41 -21.65
C LEU A 545 -1.41 -2.83 -21.77
N LEU A 546 -1.84 -3.43 -20.66
CA LEU A 546 -2.56 -4.70 -20.69
C LEU A 546 -3.96 -4.57 -21.31
N PHE A 547 -4.58 -3.41 -21.19
CA PHE A 547 -5.98 -3.17 -21.56
C PHE A 547 -6.16 -2.10 -22.64
N ASP A 548 -5.26 -1.12 -22.69
CA ASP A 548 -5.32 0.05 -23.56
C ASP A 548 -3.91 0.49 -23.97
N ARG A 549 -3.60 0.32 -25.26
CA ARG A 549 -2.30 0.60 -25.84
C ARG A 549 -2.28 1.91 -26.63
N SER A 550 -3.36 2.68 -26.64
CA SER A 550 -3.46 3.90 -27.46
C SER A 550 -2.35 4.90 -27.16
N VAL A 551 -1.83 4.93 -25.92
CA VAL A 551 -0.76 5.82 -25.47
C VAL A 551 0.56 5.59 -26.23
N VAL A 552 0.92 4.33 -26.46
CA VAL A 552 2.21 3.96 -27.09
C VAL A 552 2.11 3.77 -28.59
N THR A 553 0.88 3.74 -29.13
CA THR A 553 0.62 3.58 -30.56
C THR A 553 0.01 4.85 -31.13
N LYS A 554 0.77 5.94 -31.12
CA LYS A 554 0.39 7.26 -31.69
C LYS A 554 0.02 7.23 -33.18
N THR A 555 0.28 6.11 -33.88
CA THR A 555 0.09 5.94 -35.33
C THR A 555 -1.08 5.01 -35.72
N PHE A 556 -1.75 4.36 -34.77
CA PHE A 556 -2.80 3.36 -35.08
C PHE A 556 -4.20 3.87 -34.76
N SER A 557 -5.16 3.56 -35.64
CA SER A 557 -6.58 3.80 -35.36
C SER A 557 -7.02 2.97 -34.15
N SER A 558 -7.74 3.60 -33.22
CA SER A 558 -8.35 2.94 -32.05
C SER A 558 -9.30 1.78 -32.39
N GLN A 559 -9.64 1.62 -33.68
CA GLN A 559 -10.48 0.53 -34.19
C GLN A 559 -9.73 -0.80 -34.39
N GLN A 560 -8.41 -0.84 -34.23
CA GLN A 560 -7.67 -2.10 -34.33
C GLN A 560 -7.86 -2.98 -33.09
N PRO A 561 -8.13 -4.29 -33.26
CA PRO A 561 -8.63 -5.17 -32.20
C PRO A 561 -7.63 -5.49 -31.07
N PHE A 562 -6.37 -5.09 -31.20
CA PHE A 562 -5.32 -5.30 -30.21
C PHE A 562 -4.94 -4.03 -29.42
N ILE A 563 -5.53 -2.87 -29.76
CA ILE A 563 -5.24 -1.60 -29.09
C ILE A 563 -6.01 -1.51 -27.77
N ILE A 564 -7.29 -1.90 -27.79
CA ILE A 564 -8.17 -1.87 -26.62
C ILE A 564 -8.69 -3.29 -26.40
N SER A 565 -8.43 -3.87 -25.24
CA SER A 565 -8.77 -5.25 -24.90
C SER A 565 -9.36 -5.36 -23.51
N ARG A 566 -10.43 -6.16 -23.39
CA ARG A 566 -11.00 -6.53 -22.08
C ARG A 566 -10.10 -7.52 -21.33
N SER A 567 -9.44 -8.43 -22.04
CA SER A 567 -8.54 -9.43 -21.42
C SER A 567 -7.11 -8.89 -21.42
N PRO A 568 -6.37 -9.04 -20.30
CA PRO A 568 -5.02 -8.52 -20.20
C PRO A 568 -4.07 -9.34 -21.09
N SER A 569 -3.12 -8.67 -21.76
CA SER A 569 -2.08 -9.36 -22.52
C SER A 569 -0.83 -8.53 -22.71
N TRP A 570 0.34 -9.16 -22.52
CA TRP A 570 1.63 -8.58 -22.92
C TRP A 570 1.98 -8.75 -24.41
N ARG A 571 1.17 -9.48 -25.19
CA ARG A 571 1.52 -9.85 -26.57
C ARG A 571 1.89 -8.65 -27.44
N GLY A 572 3.08 -8.65 -28.02
CA GLY A 572 3.61 -7.55 -28.85
C GLY A 572 4.35 -6.46 -28.06
N LEU A 573 4.49 -6.61 -26.75
CA LEU A 573 5.27 -5.72 -25.88
C LEU A 573 6.56 -6.41 -25.37
N GLU A 574 6.73 -7.70 -25.63
CA GLU A 574 7.85 -8.47 -25.09
C GLU A 574 9.21 -7.95 -25.56
N GLU A 575 9.32 -7.53 -26.82
CA GLU A 575 10.58 -7.05 -27.41
C GLU A 575 11.07 -5.78 -26.72
N ILE A 576 10.22 -4.75 -26.62
CA ILE A 576 10.60 -3.48 -26.02
C ILE A 576 10.92 -3.65 -24.52
N PHE A 577 10.08 -4.37 -23.76
CA PHE A 577 10.38 -4.63 -22.36
C PHE A 577 11.65 -5.47 -22.18
N SER A 578 11.91 -6.43 -23.07
CA SER A 578 13.15 -7.23 -23.03
C SER A 578 14.39 -6.42 -23.38
N GLN A 579 14.27 -5.41 -24.23
CA GLN A 579 15.36 -4.49 -24.54
C GLN A 579 15.76 -3.68 -23.29
N HIS A 580 14.79 -3.29 -22.45
CA HIS A 580 15.04 -2.46 -21.27
C HIS A 580 15.40 -3.27 -20.02
N TYR A 581 14.64 -4.31 -19.68
CA TYR A 581 14.82 -5.08 -18.43
C TYR A 581 15.50 -6.44 -18.64
N GLY A 582 15.75 -6.82 -19.89
CA GLY A 582 16.28 -8.14 -20.25
C GLY A 582 15.19 -9.18 -20.55
N PRO A 583 15.59 -10.32 -21.15
CA PRO A 583 14.65 -11.30 -21.69
C PRO A 583 13.81 -11.95 -20.61
N GLY A 584 12.55 -12.23 -20.95
CA GLY A 584 11.64 -13.00 -20.10
C GLY A 584 11.14 -12.24 -18.87
N ILE A 585 11.12 -10.90 -18.91
CA ILE A 585 10.59 -10.07 -17.82
C ILE A 585 9.06 -9.99 -17.79
N LEU A 586 8.42 -10.24 -18.94
CA LEU A 586 6.97 -10.28 -19.09
C LEU A 586 6.51 -11.72 -19.27
N ARG A 587 5.43 -12.11 -18.59
CA ARG A 587 4.84 -13.43 -18.74
C ARG A 587 3.33 -13.41 -18.61
N ASN A 588 2.65 -14.11 -19.51
CA ASN A 588 1.22 -14.38 -19.46
C ASN A 588 0.98 -15.84 -19.06
N GLN A 589 -0.06 -16.09 -18.26
CA GLN A 589 -0.59 -17.42 -18.00
C GLN A 589 -2.11 -17.40 -18.09
N VAL A 590 -2.67 -18.48 -18.62
CA VAL A 590 -4.11 -18.75 -18.58
C VAL A 590 -4.31 -19.87 -17.57
N TRP A 591 -5.21 -19.66 -16.62
CA TRP A 591 -5.45 -20.56 -15.49
C TRP A 591 -6.67 -21.44 -15.69
N ASP A 592 -7.51 -21.10 -16.66
CA ASP A 592 -8.72 -21.83 -17.00
C ASP A 592 -8.72 -22.30 -18.46
N GLY A 593 -9.82 -22.95 -18.88
CA GLY A 593 -10.05 -23.31 -20.28
C GLY A 593 -10.53 -22.17 -21.18
N SER A 594 -10.52 -20.89 -20.76
CA SER A 594 -11.17 -19.79 -21.50
C SER A 594 -10.67 -19.58 -22.93
N THR A 595 -9.40 -19.92 -23.18
CA THR A 595 -8.77 -19.83 -24.52
C THR A 595 -9.06 -21.04 -25.41
N SER A 596 -9.70 -22.08 -24.88
CA SER A 596 -10.08 -23.27 -25.65
C SER A 596 -11.29 -22.95 -26.56
N PRO A 597 -11.24 -23.28 -27.86
CA PRO A 597 -12.36 -23.06 -28.78
C PRO A 597 -13.62 -23.89 -28.43
N ARG A 598 -13.50 -24.85 -27.50
CA ARG A 598 -14.62 -25.67 -27.00
C ARG A 598 -15.37 -25.01 -25.84
N THR A 599 -14.81 -23.95 -25.26
CA THR A 599 -15.37 -23.30 -24.07
C THR A 599 -16.52 -22.37 -24.44
N LYS A 600 -17.67 -22.58 -23.82
CA LYS A 600 -18.84 -21.68 -23.91
C LYS A 600 -18.99 -20.94 -22.58
N ILE A 601 -18.75 -19.63 -22.57
CA ILE A 601 -19.04 -18.79 -21.40
C ILE A 601 -20.56 -18.75 -21.20
N ILE A 602 -21.05 -19.25 -20.06
CA ILE A 602 -22.47 -19.24 -19.72
C ILE A 602 -22.76 -18.01 -18.86
N GLY A 603 -23.78 -17.24 -19.27
CA GLY A 603 -24.06 -15.93 -18.71
C GLY A 603 -23.10 -14.91 -19.30
N LYS A 604 -23.56 -14.17 -20.32
CA LYS A 604 -22.81 -12.96 -20.69
C LYS A 604 -22.83 -12.05 -19.45
N PRO A 605 -21.68 -11.58 -18.94
CA PRO A 605 -21.68 -10.56 -17.91
C PRO A 605 -22.56 -9.41 -18.40
N ALA A 606 -23.40 -8.87 -17.50
CA ALA A 606 -24.32 -7.80 -17.85
C ALA A 606 -23.55 -6.66 -18.55
N LYS A 607 -24.20 -5.94 -19.45
CA LYS A 607 -23.56 -4.79 -20.11
C LYS A 607 -23.14 -3.79 -19.02
N GLY A 608 -21.85 -3.50 -18.93
CA GLY A 608 -21.29 -2.63 -17.88
C GLY A 608 -20.95 -3.34 -16.56
N ALA A 609 -21.00 -4.68 -16.50
CA ALA A 609 -20.53 -5.43 -15.36
C ALA A 609 -19.05 -5.15 -15.10
N VAL A 610 -18.72 -4.90 -13.84
CA VAL A 610 -17.37 -4.57 -13.40
C VAL A 610 -16.55 -5.84 -13.26
N ASP A 611 -15.44 -5.91 -14.00
CA ASP A 611 -14.47 -6.99 -13.94
C ASP A 611 -13.41 -6.68 -12.87
N PRO A 612 -13.29 -7.51 -11.82
CA PRO A 612 -12.22 -7.35 -10.84
C PRO A 612 -10.88 -7.75 -11.43
N VAL A 613 -9.86 -6.92 -11.20
CA VAL A 613 -8.46 -7.18 -11.51
C VAL A 613 -7.71 -7.13 -10.18
N LEU A 614 -7.18 -8.26 -9.73
CA LEU A 614 -6.31 -8.33 -8.56
C LEU A 614 -4.92 -7.84 -8.98
N VAL A 615 -4.44 -6.75 -8.41
CA VAL A 615 -3.12 -6.20 -8.69
C VAL A 615 -2.23 -6.46 -7.47
N ALA A 616 -1.38 -7.48 -7.54
CA ALA A 616 -0.45 -7.80 -6.48
C ALA A 616 0.86 -7.01 -6.67
N VAL A 617 1.28 -6.25 -5.65
CA VAL A 617 2.50 -5.43 -5.70
C VAL A 617 3.50 -5.93 -4.66
N LEU A 618 4.57 -6.58 -5.15
CA LEU A 618 5.67 -7.07 -4.33
C LEU A 618 6.67 -5.92 -4.08
N GLY A 619 6.91 -5.59 -2.81
CA GLY A 619 7.78 -4.47 -2.42
C GLY A 619 7.07 -3.13 -2.21
N GLY A 620 5.73 -3.15 -2.16
CA GLY A 620 4.91 -2.03 -1.73
C GLY A 620 4.43 -1.08 -2.83
N VAL A 621 3.36 -0.35 -2.52
CA VAL A 621 2.67 0.59 -3.41
C VAL A 621 2.57 1.97 -2.74
N THR A 622 2.62 3.04 -3.52
CA THR A 622 2.46 4.41 -2.99
C THR A 622 0.97 4.81 -2.98
N VAL A 623 0.62 5.86 -2.21
CA VAL A 623 -0.73 6.43 -2.23
C VAL A 623 -1.02 7.10 -3.59
N GLY A 624 -0.02 7.72 -4.21
CA GLY A 624 -0.11 8.30 -5.55
C GLY A 624 -0.38 7.24 -6.64
N GLU A 625 0.29 6.09 -6.60
CA GLU A 625 0.04 4.98 -7.54
C GLU A 625 -1.41 4.51 -7.44
N MET A 626 -1.95 4.39 -6.22
CA MET A 626 -3.36 4.08 -6.01
C MET A 626 -4.30 5.10 -6.67
N ALA A 627 -4.02 6.40 -6.53
CA ALA A 627 -4.79 7.44 -7.19
C ALA A 627 -4.79 7.28 -8.71
N THR A 628 -3.62 7.02 -9.30
CA THR A 628 -3.48 6.85 -10.75
C THR A 628 -4.16 5.58 -11.27
N LEU A 629 -4.17 4.48 -10.50
CA LEU A 629 -4.90 3.27 -10.88
C LEU A 629 -6.42 3.45 -10.82
N GLN A 630 -6.93 4.19 -9.83
CA GLN A 630 -8.35 4.52 -9.79
C GLN A 630 -8.75 5.41 -10.98
N PHE A 631 -7.91 6.40 -11.30
CA PHE A 631 -8.09 7.23 -12.49
C PHE A 631 -8.07 6.39 -13.78
N LEU A 632 -7.12 5.45 -13.91
CA LEU A 632 -7.04 4.53 -15.04
C LEU A 632 -8.32 3.69 -15.19
N ALA A 633 -8.89 3.19 -14.09
CA ALA A 633 -10.16 2.45 -14.14
C ALA A 633 -11.31 3.31 -14.69
N ASP A 634 -11.35 4.60 -14.34
CA ASP A 634 -12.35 5.54 -14.87
C ASP A 634 -12.10 5.85 -16.36
N GLN A 635 -10.84 5.98 -16.79
CA GLN A 635 -10.47 6.15 -18.21
C GLN A 635 -10.86 4.92 -19.06
N LEU A 636 -10.56 3.72 -18.58
CA LEU A 636 -10.97 2.47 -19.23
C LEU A 636 -12.50 2.37 -19.33
N ARG A 637 -13.22 2.82 -18.31
CA ARG A 637 -14.69 2.82 -18.30
C ARG A 637 -15.27 3.69 -19.41
N GLN A 638 -14.67 4.86 -19.67
CA GLN A 638 -15.08 5.73 -20.79
C GLN A 638 -14.88 5.06 -22.15
N LYS A 639 -13.90 4.17 -22.26
CA LYS A 639 -13.63 3.34 -23.45
C LYS A 639 -14.44 2.03 -23.49
N GLY A 640 -15.40 1.83 -22.58
CA GLY A 640 -16.25 0.64 -22.50
C GLY A 640 -15.59 -0.59 -21.87
N ILE A 641 -14.42 -0.44 -21.24
CA ILE A 641 -13.77 -1.46 -20.43
C ILE A 641 -14.04 -1.18 -18.95
N TYR A 642 -14.86 -2.01 -18.33
CA TYR A 642 -15.28 -1.82 -16.94
C TYR A 642 -14.37 -2.60 -15.99
N LYS A 643 -13.13 -2.15 -15.77
CA LYS A 643 -12.24 -2.76 -14.76
C LYS A 643 -12.39 -2.12 -13.38
N ARG A 644 -12.20 -2.94 -12.33
CA ARG A 644 -11.94 -2.49 -10.96
C ARG A 644 -10.63 -3.12 -10.49
N PHE A 645 -9.62 -2.29 -10.31
CA PHE A 645 -8.35 -2.71 -9.72
C PHE A 645 -8.52 -2.86 -8.21
N ILE A 646 -8.27 -4.06 -7.68
CA ILE A 646 -8.18 -4.34 -6.25
C ILE A 646 -6.71 -4.66 -5.98
N VAL A 647 -6.00 -3.70 -5.39
CA VAL A 647 -4.57 -3.80 -5.13
C VAL A 647 -4.33 -4.58 -3.84
N VAL A 648 -3.44 -5.56 -3.89
CA VAL A 648 -2.97 -6.35 -2.75
C VAL A 648 -1.47 -6.13 -2.62
N ALA A 649 -1.03 -5.47 -1.56
CA ALA A 649 0.37 -5.07 -1.40
C ALA A 649 0.95 -5.52 -0.05
N ASP A 650 2.26 -5.72 -0.01
CA ASP A 650 2.99 -6.01 1.24
C ASP A 650 2.84 -4.88 2.27
N GLY A 651 2.75 -3.63 1.79
CA GLY A 651 2.67 -2.41 2.59
C GLY A 651 2.68 -1.16 1.70
N ILE A 652 2.64 0.03 2.33
CA ILE A 652 2.84 1.30 1.64
C ILE A 652 4.35 1.54 1.45
N ALA A 653 4.75 1.86 0.22
CA ALA A 653 6.07 2.38 -0.10
C ALA A 653 5.93 3.87 -0.41
N GLY A 654 6.63 4.74 0.33
CA GLY A 654 6.72 6.18 0.07
C GLY A 654 8.16 6.65 0.27
N GLY A 655 8.58 7.76 -0.33
CA GLY A 655 9.98 8.21 -0.36
C GLY A 655 10.70 8.13 0.99
N PRO A 656 10.12 8.69 2.08
CA PRO A 656 10.72 8.63 3.43
C PRO A 656 10.93 7.19 3.95
N ARG A 657 10.02 6.27 3.63
CA ARG A 657 10.01 4.88 4.11
C ARG A 657 10.74 3.90 3.19
N PHE A 658 10.82 4.22 1.90
CA PHE A 658 11.50 3.41 0.90
C PHE A 658 13.02 3.49 1.09
N LEU A 659 13.52 4.68 1.42
CA LEU A 659 14.93 4.89 1.77
C LEU A 659 15.25 4.67 3.26
N GLY A 660 14.22 4.71 4.12
CA GLY A 660 14.35 4.86 5.58
C GLY A 660 15.19 3.83 6.35
N ASN A 661 15.57 2.71 5.73
CA ASN A 661 16.51 1.74 6.33
C ASN A 661 17.76 1.47 5.51
N ALA A 662 17.78 1.88 4.23
CA ALA A 662 19.02 1.96 3.48
C ALA A 662 19.89 3.11 3.99
N VAL A 663 19.26 4.07 4.68
CA VAL A 663 19.82 5.27 5.30
C VAL A 663 19.60 5.19 6.82
N ALA A 664 20.67 5.10 7.63
CA ALA A 664 20.52 5.19 9.08
C ALA A 664 20.03 6.58 9.49
N ALA A 665 19.23 6.68 10.57
CA ALA A 665 19.03 7.98 11.21
C ALA A 665 20.41 8.41 11.74
N PRO A 666 20.94 9.57 11.34
CA PRO A 666 22.22 10.02 11.87
C PRO A 666 22.10 10.11 13.38
N THR A 667 23.05 9.52 14.11
CA THR A 667 23.16 9.80 15.55
C THR A 667 23.34 11.30 15.70
N SER A 668 22.36 11.99 16.29
CA SER A 668 22.52 13.39 16.67
C SER A 668 23.72 13.49 17.61
N SER A 669 24.83 14.07 17.13
CA SER A 669 25.98 14.44 17.95
C SER A 669 25.71 15.74 18.68
#